data_AF-A0A2G2ZV87-F1
#
_entry.id   AF-A0A2G2ZV87-F1
#
_cell.length_a   1.000
_cell.length_b   1.000
_cell.length_c   1.000
_cell.angle_alpha   90.00
_cell.angle_beta   90.00
_cell.angle_gamma   90.00
#
_symmetry.space_group_name_H-M   'P 1'
#
loop_
_entity.id
_entity.type
_entity.pdbx_description
1 polymer ?
#
loop_
_entity_poly.entity_id
_entity_poly.type
_entity_poly.pdbx_seq_one_letter_code
_entity_poly.pdbx_strand_id
1 'polypeptide(L)'
;MAIFTKPKFLFLFFFILSLFLASQCDDQNPPARRELESCLMQCKAQGEPPEQQFLCQKSCILRYGSEEKETLKELIEGILTKQRDPQEKLRECQQRCERQQKGQQKQSCKQRCEQEYKREQEQQGKGKRDPEQRHRECVQRCWTHERAEKAALCQDRCDQEFEREKKQHRGEEETRDENKGRGKRDPEERLRECIQRCATSTRAGDFTPCARRCDQEYRGEKGQHGGQEETGDENQGRGKRDPEERFRECQQRCQTQEEGQQQRECQQRCQQEYKREKEQQQHGQEETGDENQGRSKRDPEQKFKECIQWCGTHTRAGDFRPCADSCRQERDKEQRPGQDSGEEDSNPQKREENNPYLFESQRFRSPFRTGQGHLRIVEKFTQRSELFRGIEKYRVAVLEFEPQSFMVPNHCDGETIYVVARGQGIISIAEQDAKYYFTLEKAHVMRVPAGATIYFVNRDKNEKLVVYVLVKSIDAPGQAQEYFSGGGQNPESFYRAFSSDILEKAFNTRRDRLERLFGQQSQGPVIKASEEQIRAISRYASLPTKHSIGEIRGPFNLLQGSPLFESRFGQFFEASPENFEQLRDLDVAVGYMNINQGGMVLPYYNTKSTRLVMVLEGNGRFEMACPHLGSQKQGQGSRGEERGQEEQEQDANVHYQKVRGNLNVGDLLVVPASHPITFIATGGSNLRMVGFGINAQNNKKSFLAGKQNIWRNVDREAKELSFNMPGREVEEIFQKQDQSYFVTGPGQQREKGEQGKRGQELNLSSILDFVF
;
A
#
# COMPACT_ATOMS: atom_id res chain seq x y z
N MET A 1 50.64 39.35 -64.48
CA MET A 1 51.01 40.62 -63.84
C MET A 1 49.75 41.23 -63.22
N ALA A 2 49.90 41.79 -62.01
CA ALA A 2 48.88 42.41 -61.15
C ALA A 2 48.06 43.51 -61.87
N ILE A 3 46.89 43.96 -61.43
CA ILE A 3 46.58 44.81 -60.24
C ILE A 3 45.03 44.91 -60.19
N PHE A 4 44.33 44.45 -59.15
CA PHE A 4 43.88 45.18 -57.95
C PHE A 4 42.78 46.26 -58.13
N THR A 5 41.66 46.04 -57.43
CA THR A 5 40.76 47.00 -56.73
C THR A 5 39.65 47.71 -57.52
N LYS A 6 38.42 47.91 -57.00
CA LYS A 6 37.99 48.18 -55.62
C LYS A 6 36.57 47.63 -55.31
N PRO A 7 36.34 46.90 -54.20
CA PRO A 7 34.99 46.49 -53.75
C PRO A 7 34.27 47.55 -52.89
N LYS A 8 34.86 48.74 -52.71
CA LYS A 8 34.33 49.78 -51.80
C LYS A 8 33.16 50.60 -52.39
N PHE A 9 32.98 50.60 -53.71
CA PHE A 9 31.88 51.34 -54.35
C PHE A 9 30.55 50.55 -54.34
N LEU A 10 30.62 49.23 -54.44
CA LEU A 10 29.43 48.36 -54.32
C LEU A 10 28.89 48.34 -52.89
N PHE A 11 29.77 48.39 -51.89
CA PHE A 11 29.34 48.45 -50.49
C PHE A 11 28.67 49.77 -50.13
N LEU A 12 29.16 50.92 -50.65
CA LEU A 12 28.53 52.21 -50.39
C LEU A 12 27.16 52.32 -51.08
N PHE A 13 27.01 51.77 -52.28
CA PHE A 13 25.73 51.77 -52.99
C PHE A 13 24.68 50.91 -52.29
N PHE A 14 25.06 49.73 -51.77
CA PHE A 14 24.17 48.91 -50.95
C PHE A 14 23.85 49.54 -49.59
N PHE A 15 24.79 50.25 -48.96
CA PHE A 15 24.53 50.93 -47.69
C PHE A 15 23.58 52.12 -47.86
N ILE A 16 23.74 52.91 -48.92
CA ILE A 16 22.84 54.05 -49.20
C ILE A 16 21.46 53.55 -49.63
N LEU A 17 21.36 52.46 -50.38
CA LEU A 17 20.08 51.82 -50.72
C LEU A 17 19.39 51.25 -49.47
N SER A 18 20.15 50.68 -48.52
CA SER A 18 19.60 50.22 -47.23
C SER A 18 19.15 51.37 -46.32
N LEU A 19 19.84 52.52 -46.36
CA LEU A 19 19.47 53.70 -45.58
C LEU A 19 18.27 54.44 -46.19
N PHE A 20 18.10 54.43 -47.52
CA PHE A 20 16.91 54.97 -48.18
C PHE A 20 15.68 54.06 -47.99
N LEU A 21 15.85 52.73 -47.96
CA LEU A 21 14.75 51.80 -47.65
C LEU A 21 14.39 51.77 -46.16
N ALA A 22 15.31 52.16 -45.26
CA ALA A 22 15.02 52.30 -43.83
C ALA A 22 14.35 53.65 -43.45
N SER A 23 14.30 54.63 -44.37
CA SER A 23 13.73 55.96 -44.12
C SER A 23 12.28 56.13 -44.58
N GLN A 24 11.60 55.07 -45.05
CA GLN A 24 10.19 55.12 -45.49
C GLN A 24 9.31 54.03 -44.88
N CYS A 25 9.62 53.54 -43.68
CA CYS A 25 8.71 52.70 -42.90
C CYS A 25 8.69 53.17 -41.45
N ASP A 26 8.10 54.33 -41.22
CA ASP A 26 7.74 54.83 -39.88
C ASP A 26 6.22 55.07 -39.85
N ASP A 27 5.46 53.97 -39.75
CA ASP A 27 4.19 53.85 -39.01
C ASP A 27 3.76 52.37 -39.04
N GLN A 28 4.42 51.53 -38.26
CA GLN A 28 3.92 50.17 -37.97
C GLN A 28 3.88 49.97 -36.47
N ASN A 29 2.90 50.59 -35.83
CA ASN A 29 2.38 50.07 -34.57
C ASN A 29 1.01 49.43 -34.91
N PRO A 30 0.84 48.10 -34.86
CA PRO A 30 -0.38 47.45 -35.30
C PRO A 30 -1.58 47.96 -34.48
N PRO A 31 -2.76 48.16 -35.10
CA PRO A 31 -3.93 48.75 -34.43
C PRO A 31 -4.31 48.04 -33.13
N ALA A 32 -4.09 46.72 -33.04
CA ALA A 32 -4.35 45.91 -31.85
C ALA A 32 -3.51 46.30 -30.62
N ARG A 33 -2.27 46.77 -30.79
CA ARG A 33 -1.38 47.13 -29.67
C ARG A 33 -1.77 48.47 -29.04
N ARG A 34 -2.15 49.46 -29.86
CA ARG A 34 -2.68 50.75 -29.38
C ARG A 34 -4.03 50.55 -28.65
N GLU A 35 -4.87 49.63 -29.12
CA GLU A 35 -6.14 49.29 -28.47
C GLU A 35 -5.94 48.58 -27.12
N LEU A 36 -5.00 47.64 -27.03
CA LEU A 36 -4.65 46.97 -25.77
C LEU A 36 -4.09 47.97 -24.74
N GLU A 37 -3.16 48.84 -25.13
CA GLU A 37 -2.60 49.85 -24.22
C GLU A 37 -3.65 50.85 -23.75
N SER A 38 -4.55 51.29 -24.65
CA SER A 38 -5.68 52.16 -24.29
C SER A 38 -6.64 51.49 -23.29
N CYS A 39 -6.98 50.20 -23.51
CA CYS A 39 -7.82 49.40 -22.61
C CYS A 39 -7.18 49.25 -21.22
N LEU A 40 -5.88 48.94 -21.17
CA LEU A 40 -5.14 48.77 -19.91
C LEU A 40 -4.99 50.09 -19.14
N MET A 41 -4.86 51.22 -19.82
CA MET A 41 -4.83 52.55 -19.21
C MET A 41 -6.20 52.94 -18.63
N GLN A 42 -7.30 52.57 -19.28
CA GLN A 42 -8.66 52.78 -18.76
C GLN A 42 -8.90 51.97 -17.46
N CYS A 43 -8.43 50.71 -17.39
CA CYS A 43 -8.49 49.91 -16.16
C CYS A 43 -7.69 50.52 -15.00
N LYS A 44 -6.68 51.36 -15.28
CA LYS A 44 -5.89 52.05 -14.25
C LYS A 44 -6.50 53.38 -13.79
N ALA A 45 -7.25 54.05 -14.66
CA ALA A 45 -7.84 55.35 -14.38
C ALA A 45 -9.10 55.30 -13.51
N GLN A 46 -9.73 54.13 -13.33
CA GLN A 46 -11.03 54.02 -12.66
C GLN A 46 -11.00 53.97 -11.12
N GLY A 47 -9.84 54.01 -10.46
CA GLY A 47 -9.77 54.06 -8.98
C GLY A 47 -10.41 52.87 -8.25
N GLU A 48 -10.54 51.73 -8.93
CA GLU A 48 -11.20 50.52 -8.42
C GLU A 48 -10.32 49.68 -7.48
N PRO A 49 -10.91 48.83 -6.61
CA PRO A 49 -10.18 47.91 -5.75
C PRO A 49 -9.26 46.95 -6.54
N PRO A 50 -8.13 46.48 -5.97
CA PRO A 50 -7.11 45.72 -6.69
C PRO A 50 -7.60 44.45 -7.40
N GLU A 51 -8.62 43.79 -6.84
CA GLU A 51 -9.20 42.57 -7.42
C GLU A 51 -10.02 42.83 -8.69
N GLN A 52 -10.75 43.95 -8.75
CA GLN A 52 -11.51 44.35 -9.94
C GLN A 52 -10.59 44.87 -11.04
N GLN A 53 -9.53 45.57 -10.66
CA GLN A 53 -8.50 46.03 -11.58
C GLN A 53 -7.77 44.85 -12.25
N PHE A 54 -7.54 43.76 -11.52
CA PHE A 54 -6.97 42.53 -12.06
C PHE A 54 -7.90 41.84 -13.07
N LEU A 55 -9.19 41.77 -12.77
CA LEU A 55 -10.20 41.20 -13.69
C LEU A 55 -10.35 42.06 -14.95
N CYS A 56 -10.34 43.39 -14.81
CA CYS A 56 -10.36 44.34 -15.94
C CYS A 56 -9.14 44.15 -16.86
N GLN A 57 -7.93 44.15 -16.29
CA GLN A 57 -6.70 43.95 -17.06
C GLN A 57 -6.65 42.58 -17.74
N LYS A 58 -7.09 41.52 -17.05
CA LYS A 58 -7.23 40.18 -17.62
C LYS A 58 -8.19 40.16 -18.81
N SER A 59 -9.30 40.88 -18.73
CA SER A 59 -10.26 40.99 -19.83
C SER A 59 -9.69 41.72 -21.05
N CYS A 60 -8.91 42.80 -20.86
CA CYS A 60 -8.24 43.51 -21.96
C CYS A 60 -7.23 42.61 -22.69
N ILE A 61 -6.44 41.85 -21.93
CA ILE A 61 -5.43 40.93 -22.47
C ILE A 61 -6.09 39.79 -23.26
N LEU A 62 -7.17 39.21 -22.74
CA LEU A 62 -7.91 38.15 -23.45
C LEU A 62 -8.57 38.66 -24.73
N ARG A 63 -8.96 39.94 -24.77
CA ARG A 63 -9.71 40.53 -25.89
C ARG A 63 -8.80 40.99 -27.04
N TYR A 64 -7.59 41.47 -26.74
CA TYR A 64 -6.70 42.09 -27.73
C TYR A 64 -5.31 41.43 -27.84
N GLY A 65 -4.98 40.44 -27.02
CA GLY A 65 -3.63 39.87 -26.88
C GLY A 65 -3.25 38.73 -27.83
N SER A 66 -3.87 38.60 -29.01
CA SER A 66 -3.71 37.40 -29.86
C SER A 66 -2.51 37.39 -30.81
N GLU A 67 -1.73 38.47 -30.94
CA GLU A 67 -0.64 38.54 -31.93
C GLU A 67 0.61 39.24 -31.37
N GLU A 68 1.46 38.47 -30.69
CA GLU A 68 2.94 38.60 -30.52
C GLU A 68 3.38 37.98 -29.18
N LYS A 69 4.10 36.84 -29.25
CA LYS A 69 4.39 35.96 -28.09
C LYS A 69 5.58 36.39 -27.22
N GLU A 70 6.44 37.29 -27.67
CA GLU A 70 7.63 37.69 -26.88
C GLU A 70 7.35 38.86 -25.93
N THR A 71 6.58 39.86 -26.35
CA THR A 71 6.16 40.99 -25.52
C THR A 71 5.14 40.59 -24.46
N LEU A 72 4.27 39.60 -24.74
CA LEU A 72 3.30 39.09 -23.79
C LEU A 72 3.97 38.31 -22.63
N LYS A 73 5.13 37.70 -22.87
CA LYS A 73 5.87 36.94 -21.84
C LYS A 73 6.46 37.86 -20.77
N GLU A 74 7.04 39.00 -21.16
CA GLU A 74 7.54 40.01 -20.22
C GLU A 74 6.40 40.71 -19.46
N LEU A 75 5.26 40.98 -20.12
CA LEU A 75 4.11 41.60 -19.47
C LEU A 75 3.41 40.65 -18.47
N ILE A 76 3.32 39.35 -18.82
CA ILE A 76 2.76 38.31 -17.95
C ILE A 76 3.72 37.98 -16.80
N GLU A 77 5.03 37.91 -17.02
CA GLU A 77 6.02 37.77 -15.94
C GLU A 77 5.97 38.97 -14.99
N GLY A 78 5.75 40.19 -15.49
CA GLY A 78 5.57 41.37 -14.64
C GLY A 78 4.28 41.39 -13.81
N ILE A 79 3.23 40.68 -14.25
CA ILE A 79 1.93 40.61 -13.56
C ILE A 79 1.85 39.39 -12.61
N LEU A 80 2.42 38.24 -13.00
CA LEU A 80 2.42 37.01 -12.20
C LEU A 80 3.47 37.00 -11.06
N THR A 81 4.49 37.86 -11.12
CA THR A 81 5.49 38.01 -10.04
C THR A 81 5.03 38.89 -8.86
N LYS A 82 3.74 39.20 -8.75
CA LYS A 82 3.18 39.89 -7.56
C LYS A 82 2.72 38.94 -6.44
N GLN A 83 3.37 37.79 -6.28
CA GLN A 83 3.79 37.33 -4.95
C GLN A 83 5.32 37.36 -4.91
N ARG A 84 5.87 38.56 -4.66
CA ARG A 84 7.33 38.78 -4.65
C ARG A 84 7.96 38.03 -3.48
N ASP A 85 9.01 37.27 -3.77
CA ASP A 85 9.93 36.73 -2.78
C ASP A 85 10.41 37.89 -1.87
N PRO A 86 10.20 37.82 -0.54
CA PRO A 86 10.66 38.84 0.40
C PRO A 86 12.15 39.16 0.24
N GLN A 87 12.98 38.18 -0.17
CA GLN A 87 14.42 38.39 -0.34
C GLN A 87 14.73 39.30 -1.52
N GLU A 88 13.92 39.24 -2.57
CA GLU A 88 14.08 40.07 -3.77
C GLU A 88 13.67 41.52 -3.47
N LYS A 89 12.60 41.73 -2.71
CA LYS A 89 12.22 43.06 -2.19
C LYS A 89 13.33 43.70 -1.33
N LEU A 90 13.96 42.92 -0.44
CA LEU A 90 15.07 43.41 0.37
C LEU A 90 16.25 43.85 -0.50
N ARG A 91 16.60 43.06 -1.52
CA ARG A 91 17.66 43.41 -2.48
C ARG A 91 17.34 44.69 -3.25
N GLU A 92 16.13 44.85 -3.75
CA GLU A 92 15.71 46.07 -4.45
C GLU A 92 15.77 47.31 -3.53
N CYS A 93 15.30 47.19 -2.27
CA CYS A 93 15.35 48.26 -1.28
C CYS A 93 16.79 48.67 -0.96
N GLN A 94 17.66 47.69 -0.73
CA GLN A 94 19.08 47.94 -0.45
C GLN A 94 19.79 48.58 -1.65
N GLN A 95 19.51 48.14 -2.89
CA GLN A 95 20.05 48.76 -4.10
C GLN A 95 19.56 50.20 -4.28
N ARG A 96 18.30 50.51 -3.92
CA ARG A 96 17.79 51.89 -3.96
C ARG A 96 18.48 52.78 -2.93
N CYS A 97 18.69 52.28 -1.71
CA CYS A 97 19.49 52.97 -0.69
C CYS A 97 20.94 53.21 -1.14
N GLU A 98 21.51 52.30 -1.94
CA GLU A 98 22.87 52.47 -2.49
C GLU A 98 22.98 53.57 -3.55
N ARG A 99 21.94 53.76 -4.36
CA ARG A 99 21.91 54.75 -5.44
C ARG A 99 21.56 56.16 -4.96
N GLN A 100 20.78 56.28 -3.88
CA GLN A 100 20.19 57.56 -3.48
C GLN A 100 20.84 58.23 -2.26
N GLN A 101 21.62 57.53 -1.43
CA GLN A 101 22.18 58.10 -0.19
C GLN A 101 23.68 57.86 -0.01
N LYS A 102 24.37 58.75 0.72
CA LYS A 102 25.82 58.67 1.00
C LYS A 102 26.08 58.72 2.52
N GLY A 103 27.13 58.03 2.98
CA GLY A 103 27.58 58.03 4.38
C GLY A 103 26.60 57.37 5.36
N GLN A 104 26.49 57.89 6.60
CA GLN A 104 25.67 57.32 7.67
C GLN A 104 24.18 57.16 7.30
N GLN A 105 23.64 58.03 6.45
CA GLN A 105 22.24 57.94 5.99
C GLN A 105 21.99 56.68 5.16
N LYS A 106 22.96 56.26 4.33
CA LYS A 106 22.90 55.02 3.55
C LYS A 106 22.81 53.79 4.46
N GLN A 107 23.55 53.78 5.57
CA GLN A 107 23.52 52.69 6.55
C GLN A 107 22.18 52.62 7.30
N SER A 108 21.64 53.77 7.71
CA SER A 108 20.31 53.86 8.33
C SER A 108 19.17 53.45 7.37
N CYS A 109 19.29 53.77 6.07
CA CYS A 109 18.38 53.33 5.02
C CYS A 109 18.39 51.81 4.87
N LYS A 110 19.58 51.19 4.79
CA LYS A 110 19.72 49.73 4.70
C LYS A 110 19.17 49.01 5.94
N GLN A 111 19.40 49.55 7.14
CA GLN A 111 18.84 48.99 8.38
C GLN A 111 17.31 49.04 8.40
N ARG A 112 16.68 50.10 7.87
CA ARG A 112 15.22 50.15 7.72
C ARG A 112 14.69 49.08 6.76
N CYS A 113 15.34 48.90 5.60
CA CYS A 113 14.97 47.83 4.66
C CYS A 113 15.04 46.45 5.33
N GLU A 114 16.08 46.19 6.13
CA GLU A 114 16.23 44.92 6.87
C GLU A 114 15.18 44.75 7.97
N GLN A 115 14.81 45.83 8.66
CA GLN A 115 13.72 45.80 9.66
C GLN A 115 12.35 45.56 9.02
N GLU A 116 12.07 46.15 7.87
CA GLU A 116 10.84 45.88 7.11
C GLU A 116 10.79 44.44 6.61
N TYR A 117 11.90 43.92 6.07
CA TYR A 117 12.00 42.51 5.69
C TYR A 117 11.76 41.56 6.87
N LYS A 118 12.31 41.87 8.06
CA LYS A 118 12.04 41.08 9.28
C LYS A 118 10.58 41.15 9.70
N ARG A 119 9.94 42.32 9.62
CA ARG A 119 8.50 42.48 9.91
C ARG A 119 7.63 41.71 8.92
N GLU A 120 7.96 41.73 7.63
CA GLU A 120 7.25 40.94 6.61
C GLU A 120 7.44 39.43 6.83
N GLN A 121 8.65 38.98 7.22
CA GLN A 121 8.90 37.57 7.60
C GLN A 121 8.14 37.15 8.86
N GLU A 122 8.02 38.02 9.86
CA GLU A 122 7.23 37.78 11.06
C GLU A 122 5.72 37.73 10.75
N GLN A 123 5.24 38.55 9.81
CA GLN A 123 3.85 38.53 9.35
C GLN A 123 3.53 37.29 8.49
N GLN A 124 4.44 36.87 7.60
CA GLN A 124 4.31 35.60 6.86
C GLN A 124 4.47 34.36 7.77
N GLY A 125 5.18 34.49 8.89
CA GLY A 125 5.38 33.44 9.89
C GLY A 125 4.20 33.17 10.82
N LYS A 126 3.17 34.02 10.84
CA LYS A 126 1.97 33.85 11.70
C LYS A 126 0.82 33.09 11.05
N GLY A 127 0.97 32.62 9.81
CA GLY A 127 -0.06 31.85 9.10
C GLY A 127 0.22 30.36 8.89
N LYS A 128 1.46 29.88 9.06
CA LYS A 128 1.84 28.46 8.83
C LYS A 128 3.13 28.07 9.56
N ARG A 129 3.09 27.90 10.88
CA ARG A 129 4.09 27.08 11.58
C ARG A 129 3.40 26.16 12.56
N ASP A 130 3.67 24.88 12.40
CA ASP A 130 3.17 23.80 13.24
C ASP A 130 3.57 24.04 14.71
N PRO A 131 2.61 24.10 15.65
CA PRO A 131 2.87 24.22 17.08
C PRO A 131 3.91 23.20 17.60
N GLU A 132 3.92 21.99 17.03
CA GLU A 132 4.88 20.94 17.41
C GLU A 132 6.31 21.27 16.98
N GLN A 133 6.47 22.00 15.87
CA GLN A 133 7.78 22.45 15.42
C GLN A 133 8.33 23.55 16.32
N ARG A 134 7.47 24.48 16.75
CA ARG A 134 7.85 25.56 17.69
C ARG A 134 8.24 25.02 19.06
N HIS A 135 7.51 24.02 19.55
CA HIS A 135 7.82 23.34 20.79
C HIS A 135 9.21 22.67 20.74
N ARG A 136 9.51 21.92 19.67
CA ARG A 136 10.82 21.30 19.45
C ARG A 136 11.96 22.33 19.43
N GLU A 137 11.78 23.46 18.76
CA GLU A 137 12.79 24.54 18.71
C GLU A 137 12.95 25.28 20.06
N CYS A 138 11.92 25.32 20.89
CA CYS A 138 11.98 25.87 22.25
C CYS A 138 12.81 24.94 23.16
N VAL A 139 12.50 23.65 23.14
CA VAL A 139 13.21 22.63 23.92
C VAL A 139 14.68 22.57 23.50
N GLN A 140 14.99 22.58 22.20
CA GLN A 140 16.38 22.61 21.72
C GLN A 140 17.16 23.84 22.20
N ARG A 141 16.53 25.01 22.32
CA ARG A 141 17.17 26.22 22.86
C ARG A 141 17.43 26.11 24.36
N CYS A 142 16.55 25.47 25.12
CA CYS A 142 16.78 25.18 26.53
C CYS A 142 18.02 24.30 26.74
N TRP A 143 18.23 23.30 25.87
CA TRP A 143 19.40 22.42 25.96
C TRP A 143 20.71 23.05 25.49
N THR A 144 20.67 24.11 24.67
CA THR A 144 21.86 24.74 24.08
C THR A 144 22.32 26.02 24.78
N HIS A 145 21.42 26.74 25.48
CA HIS A 145 21.74 28.05 26.07
C HIS A 145 21.62 28.13 27.60
N GLU A 146 21.01 27.15 28.29
CA GLU A 146 20.90 27.13 29.76
C GLU A 146 21.96 26.20 30.39
N ARG A 147 22.36 26.48 31.65
CA ARG A 147 23.17 25.53 32.44
C ARG A 147 22.29 24.32 32.82
N ALA A 148 22.88 23.13 32.92
CA ALA A 148 22.16 21.86 33.11
C ALA A 148 21.07 21.87 34.21
N GLU A 149 21.29 22.59 35.31
CA GLU A 149 20.34 22.71 36.42
C GLU A 149 19.06 23.51 36.09
N LYS A 150 19.08 24.37 35.06
CA LYS A 150 17.94 25.22 34.65
C LYS A 150 17.27 24.78 33.35
N ALA A 151 17.89 23.84 32.62
CA ALA A 151 17.34 23.30 31.38
C ALA A 151 15.97 22.62 31.61
N ALA A 152 15.80 21.92 32.73
CA ALA A 152 14.54 21.27 33.10
C ALA A 152 13.39 22.29 33.33
N LEU A 153 13.67 23.40 34.02
CA LEU A 153 12.69 24.47 34.24
C LEU A 153 12.34 25.22 32.94
N CYS A 154 13.32 25.36 32.05
CA CYS A 154 13.11 25.96 30.74
C CYS A 154 12.24 25.05 29.85
N GLN A 155 12.48 23.75 29.88
CA GLN A 155 11.69 22.75 29.14
C GLN A 155 10.24 22.71 29.63
N ASP A 156 10.01 22.67 30.96
CA ASP A 156 8.65 22.68 31.53
C ASP A 156 7.85 23.92 31.09
N ARG A 157 8.51 25.08 30.98
CA ARG A 157 7.89 26.30 30.46
C ARG A 157 7.54 26.18 28.97
N CYS A 158 8.38 25.55 28.15
CA CYS A 158 8.07 25.28 26.74
C CYS A 158 6.88 24.31 26.61
N ASP A 159 6.82 23.27 27.46
CA ASP A 159 5.74 22.28 27.49
C ASP A 159 4.39 22.93 27.86
N GLN A 160 4.38 23.77 28.90
CA GLN A 160 3.18 24.50 29.32
C GLN A 160 2.68 25.48 28.25
N GLU A 161 3.58 26.11 27.50
CA GLU A 161 3.23 27.05 26.43
C GLU A 161 2.63 26.32 25.22
N PHE A 162 3.18 25.15 24.86
CA PHE A 162 2.63 24.28 23.82
C PHE A 162 1.22 23.76 24.17
N GLU A 163 1.00 23.34 25.42
CA GLU A 163 -0.33 22.91 25.88
C GLU A 163 -1.36 24.05 25.91
N ARG A 164 -0.94 25.30 26.15
CA ARG A 164 -1.81 26.47 26.03
C ARG A 164 -2.19 26.75 24.58
N GLU A 165 -1.25 26.64 23.65
CA GLU A 165 -1.51 26.80 22.21
C GLU A 165 -2.43 25.69 21.66
N LYS A 166 -2.23 24.44 22.12
CA LYS A 166 -3.10 23.32 21.78
C LYS A 166 -4.54 23.52 22.27
N LYS A 167 -4.71 24.10 23.46
CA LYS A 167 -6.03 24.46 24.00
C LYS A 167 -6.68 25.64 23.27
N GLN A 168 -5.91 26.63 22.83
CA GLN A 168 -6.42 27.73 22.00
C GLN A 168 -6.87 27.25 20.62
N HIS A 169 -6.11 26.35 19.97
CA HIS A 169 -6.55 25.74 18.71
C HIS A 169 -7.80 24.86 18.86
N ARG A 170 -7.98 24.21 20.00
CA ARG A 170 -9.20 23.45 20.31
C ARG A 170 -10.43 24.33 20.55
N GLY A 171 -10.24 25.58 21.02
CA GLY A 171 -11.31 26.56 21.22
C GLY A 171 -11.76 27.30 19.95
N GLU A 172 -10.98 27.25 18.87
CA GLU A 172 -11.32 27.84 17.56
C GLU A 172 -11.99 26.85 16.60
N GLU A 173 -11.92 25.54 16.88
CA GLU A 173 -12.77 24.52 16.22
C GLU A 173 -14.20 24.46 16.81
N GLU A 174 -14.43 24.92 18.05
CA GLU A 174 -15.74 24.91 18.70
C GLU A 174 -16.65 26.10 18.33
N THR A 175 -16.16 27.14 17.63
CA THR A 175 -16.98 28.31 17.21
C THR A 175 -17.28 28.37 15.71
N ARG A 176 -16.91 27.34 14.95
CA ARG A 176 -17.26 27.22 13.51
C ARG A 176 -18.21 26.06 13.19
N ASP A 177 -18.65 25.31 14.19
CA ASP A 177 -19.62 24.21 14.06
C ASP A 177 -21.03 24.52 14.61
N GLU A 178 -21.29 25.76 15.06
CA GLU A 178 -22.62 26.18 15.53
C GLU A 178 -23.56 26.67 14.41
N ASN A 179 -23.17 26.62 13.13
CA ASN A 179 -24.06 27.00 12.02
C ASN A 179 -24.17 25.98 10.86
N LYS A 180 -23.71 24.74 11.05
CA LYS A 180 -24.04 23.61 10.16
C LYS A 180 -24.42 22.34 10.93
N GLY A 181 -25.21 22.50 11.98
CA GLY A 181 -26.03 21.42 12.50
C GLY A 181 -27.20 21.14 11.56
N ARG A 182 -27.11 20.07 10.76
CA ARG A 182 -28.18 19.06 10.59
C ARG A 182 -27.74 17.93 9.68
N GLY A 183 -27.48 16.77 10.29
CA GLY A 183 -27.46 15.48 9.62
C GLY A 183 -26.11 14.78 9.70
N LYS A 184 -25.89 14.04 10.79
CA LYS A 184 -25.19 12.73 10.90
C LYS A 184 -24.67 12.53 12.34
N ARG A 185 -25.58 12.16 13.25
CA ARG A 185 -25.24 11.43 14.48
C ARG A 185 -25.96 10.08 14.41
N ASP A 186 -25.31 9.03 14.89
CA ASP A 186 -25.83 7.66 14.86
C ASP A 186 -27.16 7.57 15.64
N PRO A 187 -28.26 7.05 15.03
CA PRO A 187 -29.55 6.92 15.70
C PRO A 187 -29.48 6.09 16.99
N GLU A 188 -28.60 5.09 17.06
CA GLU A 188 -28.43 4.24 18.25
C GLU A 188 -27.76 4.98 19.41
N GLU A 189 -26.80 5.84 19.10
CA GLU A 189 -26.14 6.71 20.08
C GLU A 189 -27.12 7.75 20.65
N ARG A 190 -28.00 8.31 19.80
CA ARG A 190 -29.06 9.23 20.22
C ARG A 190 -30.10 8.56 21.12
N LEU A 191 -30.47 7.32 20.82
CA LEU A 191 -31.37 6.55 21.68
C LEU A 191 -30.75 6.33 23.06
N ARG A 192 -29.47 5.96 23.14
CA ARG A 192 -28.76 5.74 24.41
C ARG A 192 -28.69 7.00 25.25
N GLU A 193 -28.37 8.15 24.65
CA GLU A 193 -28.36 9.43 25.37
C GLU A 193 -29.76 9.84 25.86
N CYS A 194 -30.80 9.61 25.05
CA CYS A 194 -32.19 9.92 25.42
C CYS A 194 -32.62 9.08 26.64
N ILE A 195 -32.33 7.78 26.64
CA ILE A 195 -32.61 6.87 27.76
C ILE A 195 -31.82 7.30 29.02
N GLN A 196 -30.55 7.70 28.88
CA GLN A 196 -29.76 8.22 30.00
C GLN A 196 -30.32 9.51 30.60
N ARG A 197 -30.86 10.41 29.77
CA ARG A 197 -31.54 11.62 30.25
C ARG A 197 -32.85 11.30 30.97
N CYS A 198 -33.59 10.30 30.50
CA CYS A 198 -34.77 9.79 31.21
C CYS A 198 -34.43 9.18 32.57
N ALA A 199 -33.26 8.54 32.71
CA ALA A 199 -32.81 7.95 33.97
C ALA A 199 -32.36 9.00 35.00
N THR A 200 -31.96 10.19 34.55
CA THR A 200 -31.38 11.24 35.40
C THR A 200 -32.33 12.39 35.69
N SER A 201 -33.41 12.52 34.91
CA SER A 201 -34.44 13.54 35.09
C SER A 201 -35.75 12.88 35.51
N THR A 202 -36.19 13.16 36.74
CA THR A 202 -37.54 12.98 37.32
C THR A 202 -37.87 11.76 38.18
N ARG A 203 -38.82 12.00 39.09
CA ARG A 203 -39.24 11.24 40.27
C ARG A 203 -39.68 9.81 39.94
N ALA A 204 -39.58 8.93 40.94
CA ALA A 204 -39.99 7.53 40.87
C ALA A 204 -41.39 7.37 40.25
N GLY A 205 -41.44 6.86 39.01
CA GLY A 205 -42.67 6.62 38.24
C GLY A 205 -42.62 7.07 36.77
N ASP A 206 -41.78 8.06 36.41
CA ASP A 206 -41.83 8.70 35.09
C ASP A 206 -40.79 8.21 34.06
N PHE A 207 -39.96 7.22 34.42
CA PHE A 207 -38.98 6.64 33.49
C PHE A 207 -39.65 5.93 32.32
N THR A 208 -40.72 5.17 32.58
CA THR A 208 -41.39 4.34 31.56
C THR A 208 -42.05 5.16 30.45
N PRO A 209 -42.78 6.26 30.75
CA PRO A 209 -43.28 7.18 29.72
C PRO A 209 -42.17 7.90 28.95
N CYS A 210 -41.06 8.26 29.61
CA CYS A 210 -39.93 8.95 28.98
C CYS A 210 -39.16 8.02 28.03
N ALA A 211 -38.85 6.80 28.47
CA ALA A 211 -38.17 5.79 27.66
C ALA A 211 -39.00 5.37 26.44
N ARG A 212 -40.33 5.26 26.57
CA ARG A 212 -41.22 5.01 25.43
C ARG A 212 -41.17 6.12 24.39
N ARG A 213 -41.01 7.38 24.81
CA ARG A 213 -40.90 8.52 23.88
C ARG A 213 -39.58 8.49 23.10
N CYS A 214 -38.47 8.15 23.77
CA CYS A 214 -37.17 7.93 23.13
C CYS A 214 -37.22 6.78 22.11
N ASP A 215 -37.89 5.67 22.44
CA ASP A 215 -38.03 4.52 21.55
C ASP A 215 -38.95 4.83 20.35
N GLN A 216 -40.02 5.62 20.54
CA GLN A 216 -40.87 6.10 19.44
C GLN A 216 -40.13 7.02 18.46
N GLU A 217 -39.27 7.92 18.94
CA GLU A 217 -38.43 8.76 18.07
C GLU A 217 -37.42 7.92 17.29
N TYR A 218 -36.77 6.96 17.94
CA TYR A 218 -35.81 6.06 17.28
C TYR A 218 -36.49 5.15 16.24
N ARG A 219 -37.69 4.62 16.55
CA ARG A 219 -38.50 3.85 15.59
C ARG A 219 -39.05 4.71 14.46
N GLY A 220 -39.36 5.99 14.70
CA GLY A 220 -39.72 6.95 13.66
C GLY A 220 -38.58 7.20 12.67
N GLU A 221 -37.32 7.16 13.14
CA GLU A 221 -36.13 7.29 12.30
C GLU A 221 -35.76 5.99 11.56
N LYS A 222 -36.06 4.80 12.12
CA LYS A 222 -35.92 3.50 11.43
C LYS A 222 -37.16 3.05 10.64
N GLY A 223 -38.27 3.79 10.69
CA GLY A 223 -39.59 3.37 10.24
C GLY A 223 -40.09 4.03 8.95
N GLN A 224 -39.47 3.72 7.80
CA GLN A 224 -40.19 3.60 6.53
C GLN A 224 -40.18 2.12 6.10
N HIS A 225 -40.95 1.32 6.82
CA HIS A 225 -41.78 0.21 6.32
C HIS A 225 -42.60 -0.28 7.53
N GLY A 226 -43.86 0.18 7.61
CA GLY A 226 -44.80 -0.19 8.68
C GLY A 226 -45.19 -1.68 8.64
N GLY A 227 -45.83 -2.24 9.66
CA GLY A 227 -46.35 -1.66 10.89
C GLY A 227 -47.05 -2.73 11.74
N GLN A 228 -47.55 -2.26 12.88
CA GLN A 228 -48.51 -2.84 13.83
C GLN A 228 -48.01 -3.82 14.90
N GLU A 229 -47.83 -3.21 16.07
CA GLU A 229 -47.77 -3.76 17.42
C GLU A 229 -49.12 -4.32 17.88
N GLU A 230 -49.09 -5.32 18.75
CA GLU A 230 -49.95 -5.49 19.95
C GLU A 230 -49.27 -6.59 20.81
N THR A 231 -48.38 -6.25 21.75
CA THR A 231 -48.56 -6.03 23.21
C THR A 231 -49.03 -7.22 24.05
N GLY A 232 -48.24 -7.55 25.09
CA GLY A 232 -48.53 -8.47 26.19
C GLY A 232 -47.46 -9.56 26.30
N ASP A 233 -46.26 -9.25 26.78
CA ASP A 233 -45.88 -9.26 28.21
C ASP A 233 -46.14 -10.63 28.87
N GLU A 234 -45.12 -11.49 28.92
CA GLU A 234 -44.72 -12.30 30.08
C GLU A 234 -43.61 -13.30 29.72
N ASN A 235 -42.70 -13.49 30.67
CA ASN A 235 -41.67 -14.53 30.78
C ASN A 235 -40.30 -14.32 30.11
N GLN A 236 -39.50 -13.54 30.84
CA GLN A 236 -38.20 -13.99 31.36
C GLN A 236 -38.12 -15.52 31.51
N GLY A 237 -37.04 -16.13 30.98
CA GLY A 237 -36.67 -17.52 31.26
C GLY A 237 -36.66 -18.46 30.06
N ARG A 238 -35.77 -18.23 29.09
CA ARG A 238 -35.40 -19.24 28.08
C ARG A 238 -33.88 -19.37 27.94
N GLY A 239 -33.29 -20.03 28.93
CA GLY A 239 -31.90 -20.48 28.86
C GLY A 239 -31.67 -21.90 29.40
N LYS A 240 -32.73 -22.65 29.76
CA LYS A 240 -32.61 -24.00 30.39
C LYS A 240 -33.82 -24.92 30.14
N ARG A 241 -34.25 -25.19 28.90
CA ARG A 241 -35.23 -26.28 28.62
C ARG A 241 -34.88 -27.05 27.35
N ASP A 242 -35.21 -28.34 27.35
CA ASP A 242 -34.91 -29.32 26.29
C ASP A 242 -35.69 -29.02 24.99
N PRO A 243 -35.02 -28.95 23.82
CA PRO A 243 -35.68 -28.74 22.52
C PRO A 243 -36.76 -29.78 22.18
N GLU A 244 -36.62 -31.03 22.64
CA GLU A 244 -37.62 -32.08 22.38
C GLU A 244 -38.95 -31.82 23.08
N GLU A 245 -38.91 -31.22 24.27
CA GLU A 245 -40.10 -30.83 25.04
C GLU A 245 -40.83 -29.65 24.38
N ARG A 246 -40.08 -28.65 23.91
CA ARG A 246 -40.63 -27.49 23.18
C ARG A 246 -41.28 -27.86 21.86
N PHE A 247 -40.70 -28.82 21.14
CA PHE A 247 -41.28 -29.31 19.89
C PHE A 247 -42.64 -30.00 20.13
N ARG A 248 -42.75 -30.79 21.21
CA ARG A 248 -44.02 -31.43 21.59
C ARG A 248 -45.10 -30.41 21.98
N GLU A 249 -44.76 -29.38 22.74
CA GLU A 249 -45.69 -28.30 23.08
C GLU A 249 -46.16 -27.52 21.84
N CYS A 250 -45.24 -27.25 20.90
CA CYS A 250 -45.56 -26.60 19.62
C CYS A 250 -46.55 -27.45 18.80
N GLN A 251 -46.32 -28.77 18.72
CA GLN A 251 -47.21 -29.69 18.02
C GLN A 251 -48.60 -29.78 18.67
N GLN A 252 -48.67 -29.82 20.00
CA GLN A 252 -49.95 -29.86 20.72
C GLN A 252 -50.76 -28.58 20.51
N ARG A 253 -50.11 -27.41 20.48
CA ARG A 253 -50.79 -26.14 20.17
C ARG A 253 -51.34 -26.10 18.75
N CYS A 254 -50.59 -26.59 17.77
CA CYS A 254 -51.08 -26.72 16.38
C CYS A 254 -52.25 -27.72 16.26
N GLN A 255 -52.40 -28.68 17.19
CA GLN A 255 -53.53 -29.61 17.19
C GLN A 255 -54.81 -29.00 17.76
N THR A 256 -54.70 -28.05 18.69
CA THR A 256 -55.85 -27.46 19.38
C THR A 256 -56.40 -26.17 18.77
N GLN A 257 -55.65 -25.47 17.90
CA GLN A 257 -56.01 -24.12 17.46
C GLN A 257 -56.41 -23.98 15.98
N GLU A 258 -56.10 -24.94 15.10
CA GLU A 258 -56.25 -24.74 13.65
C GLU A 258 -56.70 -26.03 12.94
N GLU A 259 -57.68 -25.94 12.05
CA GLU A 259 -58.14 -27.06 11.20
C GLU A 259 -57.71 -26.86 9.74
N GLY A 260 -57.29 -27.94 9.09
CA GLY A 260 -57.02 -27.97 7.63
C GLY A 260 -55.62 -27.52 7.24
N GLN A 261 -55.52 -26.64 6.23
CA GLN A 261 -54.25 -26.30 5.58
C GLN A 261 -53.31 -25.49 6.49
N GLN A 262 -53.88 -24.66 7.37
CA GLN A 262 -53.13 -23.88 8.38
C GLN A 262 -52.45 -24.77 9.41
N GLN A 263 -53.11 -25.86 9.82
CA GLN A 263 -52.53 -26.85 10.73
C GLN A 263 -51.26 -27.50 10.16
N ARG A 264 -51.21 -27.75 8.84
CA ARG A 264 -50.03 -28.31 8.18
C ARG A 264 -48.88 -27.31 8.13
N GLU A 265 -49.18 -26.04 7.89
CA GLU A 265 -48.18 -24.97 7.90
C GLU A 265 -47.63 -24.73 9.32
N CYS A 266 -48.49 -24.77 10.34
CA CYS A 266 -48.11 -24.71 11.75
C CYS A 266 -47.16 -25.87 12.13
N GLN A 267 -47.52 -27.10 11.75
CA GLN A 267 -46.67 -28.28 12.00
C GLN A 267 -45.33 -28.23 11.27
N GLN A 268 -45.31 -27.75 10.02
CA GLN A 268 -44.07 -27.55 9.27
C GLN A 268 -43.16 -26.51 9.92
N ARG A 269 -43.73 -25.41 10.43
CA ARG A 269 -42.98 -24.39 11.18
C ARG A 269 -42.37 -24.96 12.45
N CYS A 270 -43.13 -25.69 13.26
CA CYS A 270 -42.60 -26.36 14.46
C CYS A 270 -41.45 -27.32 14.11
N GLN A 271 -41.57 -28.07 13.00
CA GLN A 271 -40.51 -28.99 12.55
C GLN A 271 -39.24 -28.26 12.09
N GLN A 272 -39.38 -27.15 11.36
CA GLN A 272 -38.25 -26.34 10.93
C GLN A 272 -37.52 -25.70 12.11
N GLU A 273 -38.26 -25.24 13.11
CA GLU A 273 -37.70 -24.63 14.32
C GLU A 273 -36.94 -25.66 15.17
N TYR A 274 -37.51 -26.86 15.35
CA TYR A 274 -36.84 -27.97 16.02
C TYR A 274 -35.57 -28.46 15.29
N LYS A 275 -35.60 -28.52 13.95
CA LYS A 275 -34.39 -28.83 13.15
C LYS A 275 -33.30 -27.79 13.32
N ARG A 276 -33.64 -26.50 13.29
CA ARG A 276 -32.68 -25.41 13.51
C ARG A 276 -32.06 -25.47 14.91
N GLU A 277 -32.84 -25.81 15.93
CA GLU A 277 -32.32 -25.96 17.29
C GLU A 277 -31.41 -27.20 17.45
N LYS A 278 -31.74 -28.33 16.80
CA LYS A 278 -30.84 -29.51 16.75
C LYS A 278 -29.56 -29.25 15.95
N GLU A 279 -29.63 -28.52 14.85
CA GLU A 279 -28.47 -28.13 14.04
C GLU A 279 -27.55 -27.15 14.80
N GLN A 280 -28.13 -26.24 15.58
CA GLN A 280 -27.36 -25.36 16.48
C GLN A 280 -26.71 -26.12 17.64
N GLN A 281 -27.33 -27.19 18.14
CA GLN A 281 -26.72 -28.07 19.13
C GLN A 281 -25.62 -28.97 18.53
N GLN A 282 -25.73 -29.38 17.26
CA GLN A 282 -24.71 -30.16 16.57
C GLN A 282 -23.48 -29.33 16.14
N HIS A 283 -23.66 -28.04 15.83
CA HIS A 283 -22.53 -27.13 15.60
C HIS A 283 -21.87 -26.60 16.89
N GLY A 284 -22.43 -26.90 18.06
CA GLY A 284 -21.85 -26.65 19.38
C GLY A 284 -21.14 -27.85 20.01
N GLN A 285 -20.92 -28.93 19.26
CA GLN A 285 -20.25 -30.17 19.70
C GLN A 285 -19.09 -30.57 18.77
N GLU A 286 -18.18 -29.63 18.46
CA GLU A 286 -16.77 -29.95 18.16
C GLU A 286 -15.77 -29.10 18.95
N GLU A 287 -16.25 -28.22 19.84
CA GLU A 287 -15.50 -27.70 20.98
C GLU A 287 -16.39 -27.83 22.22
N THR A 288 -15.91 -28.54 23.24
CA THR A 288 -16.54 -28.86 24.55
C THR A 288 -17.30 -30.19 24.70
N GLY A 289 -16.54 -31.25 24.93
CA GLY A 289 -16.86 -32.33 25.88
C GLY A 289 -15.53 -32.76 26.50
N ASP A 290 -15.30 -32.83 27.80
CA ASP A 290 -16.19 -32.98 28.95
C ASP A 290 -15.34 -32.56 30.19
N GLU A 291 -15.78 -31.59 30.99
CA GLU A 291 -15.18 -31.31 32.30
C GLU A 291 -15.90 -32.13 33.38
N ASN A 292 -15.10 -32.75 34.25
CA ASN A 292 -15.46 -33.26 35.57
C ASN A 292 -16.37 -34.49 35.65
N GLN A 293 -15.74 -35.66 35.56
CA GLN A 293 -15.94 -36.67 36.59
C GLN A 293 -14.70 -36.76 37.48
N GLY A 294 -14.86 -36.32 38.72
CA GLY A 294 -13.85 -36.38 39.76
C GLY A 294 -13.29 -37.80 39.89
N ARG A 295 -12.03 -37.98 39.53
CA ARG A 295 -11.24 -39.17 39.86
C ARG A 295 -9.92 -38.70 40.46
N SER A 296 -9.80 -38.94 41.76
CA SER A 296 -8.56 -38.89 42.53
C SER A 296 -7.33 -39.24 41.68
N LYS A 297 -6.28 -38.41 41.71
CA LYS A 297 -4.98 -38.68 41.06
C LYS A 297 -4.46 -40.02 41.59
N ARG A 298 -4.75 -41.11 40.88
CA ARG A 298 -4.26 -42.46 41.22
C ARG A 298 -2.84 -42.62 40.73
N ASP A 299 -2.03 -43.21 41.59
CA ASP A 299 -0.64 -43.58 41.38
C ASP A 299 -0.46 -44.36 40.05
N PRO A 300 0.41 -43.90 39.13
CA PRO A 300 0.72 -44.59 37.87
C PRO A 300 1.12 -46.05 38.06
N GLU A 301 1.73 -46.39 39.20
CA GLU A 301 2.15 -47.75 39.50
C GLU A 301 0.97 -48.66 39.87
N GLN A 302 -0.09 -48.10 40.44
CA GLN A 302 -1.32 -48.82 40.74
C GLN A 302 -2.14 -49.10 39.47
N LYS A 303 -2.19 -48.14 38.53
CA LYS A 303 -2.79 -48.35 37.20
C LYS A 303 -2.07 -49.45 36.41
N PHE A 304 -0.74 -49.49 36.47
CA PHE A 304 0.05 -50.52 35.81
C PHE A 304 -0.27 -51.92 36.34
N LYS A 305 -0.40 -52.08 37.67
CA LYS A 305 -0.77 -53.36 38.29
C LYS A 305 -2.17 -53.84 37.86
N GLU A 306 -3.14 -52.94 37.81
CA GLU A 306 -4.50 -53.24 37.34
C GLU A 306 -4.51 -53.66 35.85
N CYS A 307 -3.72 -52.98 35.00
CA CYS A 307 -3.58 -53.31 33.57
C CYS A 307 -2.99 -54.71 33.36
N ILE A 308 -1.92 -55.06 34.09
CA ILE A 308 -1.29 -56.38 34.03
C ILE A 308 -2.23 -57.49 34.53
N GLN A 309 -2.99 -57.22 35.59
CA GLN A 309 -3.97 -58.16 36.13
C GLN A 309 -5.14 -58.39 35.15
N TRP A 310 -5.57 -57.34 34.44
CA TRP A 310 -6.55 -57.45 33.37
C TRP A 310 -6.02 -58.29 32.20
N CYS A 311 -4.78 -58.03 31.75
CA CYS A 311 -4.14 -58.85 30.72
C CYS A 311 -4.12 -60.33 31.12
N GLY A 312 -3.81 -60.66 32.39
CA GLY A 312 -3.69 -62.05 32.85
C GLY A 312 -5.02 -62.81 32.91
N THR A 313 -6.15 -62.11 32.97
CA THR A 313 -7.48 -62.70 33.09
C THR A 313 -8.25 -62.74 31.77
N HIS A 314 -7.95 -61.80 30.86
CA HIS A 314 -8.72 -61.60 29.63
C HIS A 314 -7.97 -61.95 28.34
N THR A 315 -6.69 -62.34 28.42
CA THR A 315 -5.92 -62.81 27.25
C THR A 315 -5.67 -64.31 27.29
N ARG A 316 -5.67 -64.95 26.11
CA ARG A 316 -5.32 -66.38 25.97
C ARG A 316 -3.81 -66.57 26.16
N ALA A 317 -3.39 -67.78 26.51
CA ALA A 317 -1.98 -68.16 26.72
C ALA A 317 -1.15 -68.02 25.42
N GLY A 318 -0.74 -66.78 25.12
CA GLY A 318 -0.05 -66.38 23.89
C GLY A 318 -0.08 -64.85 23.69
N ASP A 319 -1.19 -64.21 24.07
CA ASP A 319 -1.42 -62.77 23.86
C ASP A 319 -1.12 -61.89 25.09
N PHE A 320 -0.66 -62.52 26.18
CA PHE A 320 -0.29 -61.81 27.39
C PHE A 320 0.94 -60.90 27.20
N ARG A 321 1.93 -61.33 26.40
CA ARG A 321 3.17 -60.56 26.15
C ARG A 321 2.90 -59.22 25.46
N PRO A 322 2.18 -59.19 24.31
CA PRO A 322 1.81 -57.93 23.66
C PRO A 322 1.00 -57.00 24.57
N CYS A 323 0.05 -57.56 25.35
CA CYS A 323 -0.78 -56.80 26.28
C CYS A 323 0.05 -56.19 27.42
N ALA A 324 0.94 -56.98 28.03
CA ALA A 324 1.81 -56.52 29.11
C ALA A 324 2.83 -55.47 28.66
N ASP A 325 3.31 -55.57 27.43
CA ASP A 325 4.24 -54.59 26.85
C ASP A 325 3.54 -53.26 26.52
N SER A 326 2.26 -53.31 26.12
CA SER A 326 1.42 -52.12 25.98
C SER A 326 1.19 -51.42 27.34
N CYS A 327 0.88 -52.17 28.40
CA CYS A 327 0.76 -51.62 29.76
C CYS A 327 2.07 -50.96 30.24
N ARG A 328 3.24 -51.54 29.89
CA ARG A 328 4.56 -50.95 30.22
C ARG A 328 4.82 -49.65 29.47
N GLN A 329 4.50 -49.59 28.18
CA GLN A 329 4.67 -48.38 27.38
C GLN A 329 3.82 -47.21 27.89
N GLU A 330 2.59 -47.46 28.34
CA GLU A 330 1.74 -46.39 28.91
C GLU A 330 2.32 -45.84 30.23
N ARG A 331 2.81 -46.72 31.11
CA ARG A 331 3.49 -46.31 32.34
C ARG A 331 4.77 -45.49 32.05
N ASP A 332 5.56 -45.91 31.05
CA ASP A 332 6.81 -45.23 30.71
C ASP A 332 6.58 -43.87 30.02
N LYS A 333 5.45 -43.71 29.30
CA LYS A 333 5.01 -42.42 28.73
C LYS A 333 4.57 -41.41 29.80
N GLU A 334 3.90 -41.87 30.86
CA GLU A 334 3.51 -40.98 31.97
C GLU A 334 4.71 -40.57 32.85
N GLN A 335 5.81 -41.35 32.86
CA GLN A 335 6.98 -41.10 33.73
C GLN A 335 8.13 -40.27 33.10
N ARG A 336 8.08 -39.91 31.80
CA ARG A 336 9.16 -39.12 31.15
C ARG A 336 8.64 -37.98 30.25
N PRO A 337 8.38 -36.77 30.78
CA PRO A 337 8.29 -35.57 29.97
C PRO A 337 9.68 -34.93 29.82
N GLY A 338 10.23 -34.98 28.59
CA GLY A 338 11.37 -34.15 28.19
C GLY A 338 12.68 -34.88 27.94
N GLN A 339 12.91 -35.27 26.69
CA GLN A 339 14.24 -35.18 26.08
C GLN A 339 14.11 -35.07 24.56
N ASP A 340 14.58 -33.93 24.08
CA ASP A 340 14.67 -33.51 22.70
C ASP A 340 15.65 -34.41 21.94
N SER A 341 15.14 -35.14 20.94
CA SER A 341 15.95 -35.66 19.84
C SER A 341 15.11 -35.50 18.58
N GLY A 342 15.51 -34.51 17.77
CA GLY A 342 14.80 -34.10 16.57
C GLY A 342 14.64 -35.24 15.57
N GLU A 343 13.38 -35.56 15.30
CA GLU A 343 12.92 -36.09 14.03
C GLU A 343 11.66 -35.33 13.62
N GLU A 344 11.53 -35.20 12.31
CA GLU A 344 10.70 -34.24 11.59
C GLU A 344 9.21 -34.38 11.90
N ASP A 345 8.62 -33.35 12.53
CA ASP A 345 7.18 -33.20 12.57
C ASP A 345 6.69 -32.74 11.18
N SER A 346 6.46 -33.76 10.36
CA SER A 346 6.15 -33.74 8.94
C SER A 346 4.67 -33.47 8.74
N ASN A 347 4.29 -32.20 8.85
CA ASN A 347 3.20 -31.70 8.03
C ASN A 347 3.47 -30.26 7.53
N PRO A 348 4.16 -30.10 6.38
CA PRO A 348 4.46 -28.80 5.78
C PRO A 348 3.21 -27.95 5.51
N GLN A 349 2.06 -28.59 5.24
CA GLN A 349 0.83 -27.90 4.84
C GLN A 349 0.18 -27.10 5.98
N LYS A 350 0.32 -27.52 7.25
CA LYS A 350 -0.26 -26.77 8.39
C LYS A 350 0.57 -25.55 8.81
N ARG A 351 1.86 -25.46 8.43
CA ARG A 351 2.72 -24.30 8.77
C ARG A 351 2.62 -23.17 7.74
N GLU A 352 2.36 -23.47 6.48
CA GLU A 352 2.20 -22.45 5.43
C GLU A 352 0.91 -21.62 5.62
N GLU A 353 -0.18 -22.21 6.15
CA GLU A 353 -1.42 -21.48 6.42
C GLU A 353 -1.29 -20.35 7.46
N ASN A 354 -0.36 -20.49 8.42
CA ASN A 354 -0.13 -19.54 9.51
C ASN A 354 0.92 -18.47 9.21
N ASN A 355 1.47 -18.42 7.99
CA ASN A 355 2.42 -17.37 7.61
C ASN A 355 1.66 -16.14 7.10
N PRO A 356 1.66 -15.00 7.82
CA PRO A 356 0.94 -13.81 7.37
C PRO A 356 1.64 -13.13 6.18
N TYR A 357 2.93 -13.38 5.96
CA TYR A 357 3.74 -12.70 4.96
C TYR A 357 3.60 -13.28 3.55
N LEU A 358 3.17 -14.54 3.42
CA LEU A 358 3.02 -15.22 2.14
C LEU A 358 1.57 -15.20 1.67
N PHE A 359 1.36 -14.68 0.47
CA PHE A 359 0.08 -14.62 -0.23
C PHE A 359 0.17 -15.49 -1.48
N GLU A 360 -0.40 -16.68 -1.41
CA GLU A 360 -0.43 -17.62 -2.53
C GLU A 360 -1.30 -17.07 -3.66
N SER A 361 -0.83 -17.23 -4.90
CA SER A 361 -1.50 -16.75 -6.12
C SER A 361 -2.94 -17.24 -6.29
N GLN A 362 -3.28 -18.39 -5.70
CA GLN A 362 -4.61 -19.01 -5.73
C GLN A 362 -5.62 -18.26 -4.86
N ARG A 363 -5.17 -17.50 -3.84
CA ARG A 363 -6.03 -16.76 -2.91
C ARG A 363 -6.37 -15.34 -3.39
N PHE A 364 -5.86 -14.94 -4.55
CA PHE A 364 -6.10 -13.60 -5.07
C PHE A 364 -7.55 -13.51 -5.54
N ARG A 365 -8.25 -12.44 -5.13
CA ARG A 365 -9.63 -12.20 -5.56
C ARG A 365 -9.65 -11.79 -7.02
N SER A 366 -10.74 -12.09 -7.73
CA SER A 366 -10.87 -11.81 -9.16
C SER A 366 -11.95 -10.76 -9.39
N PRO A 367 -11.60 -9.45 -9.48
CA PRO A 367 -12.59 -8.40 -9.77
C PRO A 367 -13.34 -8.63 -11.08
N PHE A 368 -12.67 -9.13 -12.11
CA PHE A 368 -13.31 -9.60 -13.34
C PHE A 368 -12.53 -10.73 -13.99
N ARG A 369 -13.21 -11.56 -14.78
CA ARG A 369 -12.60 -12.61 -15.61
C ARG A 369 -13.41 -12.80 -16.88
N THR A 370 -12.74 -12.84 -18.04
CA THR A 370 -13.34 -13.17 -19.34
C THR A 370 -12.53 -14.28 -20.01
N GLY A 371 -12.98 -14.76 -21.17
CA GLY A 371 -12.19 -15.69 -21.98
C GLY A 371 -10.96 -15.05 -22.63
N GLN A 372 -10.76 -13.74 -22.51
CA GLN A 372 -9.68 -12.98 -23.15
C GLN A 372 -8.74 -12.30 -22.15
N GLY A 373 -9.08 -12.31 -20.86
CA GLY A 373 -8.22 -11.76 -19.83
C GLY A 373 -8.80 -11.84 -18.44
N HIS A 374 -7.98 -11.52 -17.45
CA HIS A 374 -8.29 -11.70 -16.04
C HIS A 374 -7.53 -10.67 -15.21
N LEU A 375 -8.23 -9.96 -14.33
CA LEU A 375 -7.62 -9.20 -13.23
C LEU A 375 -7.71 -10.02 -11.94
N ARG A 376 -6.58 -10.19 -11.27
CA ARG A 376 -6.48 -10.74 -9.91
C ARG A 376 -5.89 -9.69 -8.99
N ILE A 377 -6.45 -9.51 -7.80
CA ILE A 377 -5.96 -8.56 -6.80
C ILE A 377 -5.85 -9.22 -5.43
N VAL A 378 -4.76 -8.94 -4.73
CA VAL A 378 -4.54 -9.38 -3.35
C VAL A 378 -5.55 -8.68 -2.45
N GLU A 379 -6.07 -9.36 -1.43
CA GLU A 379 -6.89 -8.72 -0.40
C GLU A 379 -6.16 -7.55 0.28
N LYS A 380 -6.87 -6.75 1.08
CA LYS A 380 -6.16 -5.68 1.82
C LYS A 380 -5.17 -6.33 2.78
N PHE A 381 -3.94 -5.86 2.85
CA PHE A 381 -2.93 -6.50 3.71
C PHE A 381 -3.37 -6.56 5.18
N THR A 382 -4.05 -5.51 5.68
CA THR A 382 -4.58 -5.47 7.04
C THR A 382 -5.69 -6.49 7.33
N GLN A 383 -6.39 -7.02 6.30
CA GLN A 383 -7.33 -8.13 6.49
C GLN A 383 -6.62 -9.43 6.85
N ARG A 384 -5.37 -9.60 6.41
CA ARG A 384 -4.54 -10.76 6.74
C ARG A 384 -3.90 -10.63 8.12
N SER A 385 -3.39 -9.45 8.46
CA SER A 385 -2.74 -9.18 9.75
C SER A 385 -2.54 -7.68 10.00
N GLU A 386 -2.70 -7.26 11.26
CA GLU A 386 -2.36 -5.91 11.75
C GLU A 386 -0.88 -5.56 11.58
N LEU A 387 0.00 -6.56 11.41
CA LEU A 387 1.41 -6.37 11.10
C LEU A 387 1.64 -5.54 9.82
N PHE A 388 0.63 -5.47 8.94
CA PHE A 388 0.71 -4.77 7.67
C PHE A 388 0.08 -3.38 7.66
N ARG A 389 -0.22 -2.80 8.82
CA ARG A 389 -0.75 -1.42 8.91
C ARG A 389 0.13 -0.40 8.18
N GLY A 390 1.46 -0.58 8.21
CA GLY A 390 2.41 0.29 7.49
C GLY A 390 2.31 0.25 5.96
N ILE A 391 1.60 -0.72 5.39
CA ILE A 391 1.38 -0.86 3.94
C ILE A 391 -0.11 -0.88 3.57
N GLU A 392 -1.00 -0.43 4.46
CA GLU A 392 -2.45 -0.48 4.28
C GLU A 392 -2.95 0.21 3.00
N LYS A 393 -2.26 1.25 2.54
CA LYS A 393 -2.61 2.03 1.34
C LYS A 393 -2.27 1.32 0.03
N TYR A 394 -1.50 0.24 0.10
CA TYR A 394 -1.00 -0.45 -1.09
C TYR A 394 -1.80 -1.70 -1.39
N ARG A 395 -1.97 -1.98 -2.68
CA ARG A 395 -2.54 -3.22 -3.20
C ARG A 395 -1.67 -3.72 -4.34
N VAL A 396 -1.69 -5.04 -4.53
CA VAL A 396 -0.98 -5.69 -5.64
C VAL A 396 -1.98 -6.44 -6.49
N ALA A 397 -1.86 -6.28 -7.80
CA ALA A 397 -2.70 -6.93 -8.79
C ALA A 397 -1.87 -7.58 -9.90
N VAL A 398 -2.50 -8.50 -10.61
CA VAL A 398 -2.00 -9.17 -11.80
C VAL A 398 -3.06 -9.04 -12.88
N LEU A 399 -2.69 -8.41 -13.99
CA LEU A 399 -3.48 -8.33 -15.21
C LEU A 399 -2.94 -9.33 -16.23
N GLU A 400 -3.81 -10.17 -16.75
CA GLU A 400 -3.51 -11.13 -17.80
C GLU A 400 -4.37 -10.89 -19.03
N PHE A 401 -3.74 -10.98 -20.19
CA PHE A 401 -4.33 -10.72 -21.49
C PHE A 401 -3.96 -11.87 -22.42
N GLU A 402 -4.97 -12.53 -22.97
CA GLU A 402 -4.77 -13.52 -24.04
C GLU A 402 -4.24 -12.86 -25.31
N PRO A 403 -3.69 -13.62 -26.27
CA PRO A 403 -3.28 -13.07 -27.55
C PRO A 403 -4.42 -12.32 -28.25
N GLN A 404 -4.09 -11.21 -28.91
CA GLN A 404 -5.03 -10.38 -29.65
C GLN A 404 -6.22 -9.88 -28.82
N SER A 405 -5.96 -9.42 -27.59
CA SER A 405 -6.97 -8.90 -26.69
C SER A 405 -6.90 -7.38 -26.51
N PHE A 406 -8.02 -6.79 -26.09
CA PHE A 406 -8.18 -5.37 -25.79
C PHE A 406 -8.91 -5.17 -24.46
N MET A 407 -8.40 -4.30 -23.60
CA MET A 407 -9.06 -3.89 -22.36
C MET A 407 -9.96 -2.68 -22.61
N VAL A 408 -11.21 -2.75 -22.18
CA VAL A 408 -12.17 -1.64 -22.27
C VAL A 408 -11.64 -0.42 -21.50
N PRO A 409 -11.72 0.81 -22.04
CA PRO A 409 -11.20 2.00 -21.37
C PRO A 409 -11.79 2.22 -19.98
N ASN A 410 -10.90 2.40 -19.00
CA ASN A 410 -11.23 2.66 -17.60
C ASN A 410 -10.14 3.49 -16.92
N HIS A 411 -10.47 4.08 -15.78
CA HIS A 411 -9.49 4.67 -14.88
C HIS A 411 -9.57 4.04 -13.48
N CYS A 412 -8.52 4.23 -12.68
CA CYS A 412 -8.42 3.77 -11.31
C CYS A 412 -8.28 4.99 -10.38
N ASP A 413 -8.95 4.97 -9.23
CA ASP A 413 -8.84 6.01 -8.18
C ASP A 413 -7.55 5.93 -7.36
N GLY A 414 -6.72 4.92 -7.61
CA GLY A 414 -5.38 4.75 -7.05
C GLY A 414 -4.27 5.10 -8.04
N GLU A 415 -3.14 5.54 -7.48
CA GLU A 415 -1.89 5.71 -8.20
C GLU A 415 -1.30 4.35 -8.59
N THR A 416 -0.89 4.16 -9.85
CA THR A 416 -0.47 2.84 -10.34
C THR A 416 0.95 2.79 -10.92
N ILE A 417 1.62 1.66 -10.68
CA ILE A 417 2.86 1.27 -11.34
C ILE A 417 2.65 -0.12 -11.96
N TYR A 418 2.76 -0.20 -13.29
CA TYR A 418 2.67 -1.43 -14.05
C TYR A 418 4.07 -1.96 -14.36
N VAL A 419 4.29 -3.26 -14.18
CA VAL A 419 5.51 -3.96 -14.58
C VAL A 419 5.15 -5.12 -15.48
N VAL A 420 5.68 -5.14 -16.70
CA VAL A 420 5.42 -6.21 -17.65
C VAL A 420 6.22 -7.44 -17.25
N ALA A 421 5.54 -8.46 -16.71
CA ALA A 421 6.13 -9.71 -16.31
C ALA A 421 6.47 -10.59 -17.52
N ARG A 422 5.56 -10.64 -18.50
CA ARG A 422 5.67 -11.48 -19.70
C ARG A 422 4.95 -10.85 -20.89
N GLY A 423 5.44 -11.11 -22.10
CA GLY A 423 4.82 -10.69 -23.35
C GLY A 423 5.09 -9.23 -23.69
N GLN A 424 4.31 -8.72 -24.63
CA GLN A 424 4.40 -7.37 -25.15
C GLN A 424 3.00 -6.81 -25.43
N GLY A 425 2.87 -5.49 -25.39
CA GLY A 425 1.58 -4.84 -25.62
C GLY A 425 1.71 -3.36 -25.89
N ILE A 426 0.56 -2.69 -25.88
CA ILE A 426 0.45 -1.25 -25.96
C ILE A 426 -0.41 -0.79 -24.78
N ILE A 427 0.05 0.22 -24.08
CA ILE A 427 -0.80 1.03 -23.20
C ILE A 427 -1.09 2.36 -23.89
N SER A 428 -2.34 2.76 -23.89
CA SER A 428 -2.73 4.10 -24.29
C SER A 428 -3.39 4.81 -23.13
N ILE A 429 -3.09 6.10 -22.99
CA ILE A 429 -3.59 6.95 -21.92
C ILE A 429 -4.29 8.13 -22.57
N ALA A 430 -5.55 8.35 -22.20
CA ALA A 430 -6.37 9.46 -22.63
C ALA A 430 -6.59 10.39 -21.43
N GLU A 431 -6.00 11.59 -21.52
CA GLU A 431 -6.28 12.70 -20.63
C GLU A 431 -7.23 13.70 -21.30
N GLN A 432 -7.65 14.73 -20.58
CA GLN A 432 -8.58 15.74 -21.07
C GLN A 432 -8.09 16.40 -22.37
N ASP A 433 -6.81 16.80 -22.41
CA ASP A 433 -6.22 17.58 -23.49
C ASP A 433 -5.04 16.86 -24.18
N ALA A 434 -4.77 15.61 -23.80
CA ALA A 434 -3.62 14.86 -24.29
C ALA A 434 -3.90 13.36 -24.50
N LYS A 435 -3.15 12.75 -25.41
CA LYS A 435 -3.24 11.32 -25.70
C LYS A 435 -1.86 10.72 -25.86
N TYR A 436 -1.63 9.63 -25.16
CA TYR A 436 -0.36 8.92 -25.15
C TYR A 436 -0.53 7.49 -25.63
N TYR A 437 0.55 6.99 -26.23
CA TYR A 437 0.70 5.61 -26.64
C TYR A 437 2.11 5.15 -26.32
N PHE A 438 2.23 4.03 -25.61
CA PHE A 438 3.52 3.46 -25.29
C PHE A 438 3.51 1.96 -25.58
N THR A 439 4.54 1.50 -26.28
CA THR A 439 4.81 0.08 -26.43
C THR A 439 5.41 -0.48 -25.15
N LEU A 440 4.86 -1.59 -24.70
CA LEU A 440 5.26 -2.28 -23.49
C LEU A 440 5.92 -3.60 -23.86
N GLU A 441 7.07 -3.87 -23.26
CA GLU A 441 7.85 -5.08 -23.43
C GLU A 441 8.23 -5.64 -22.07
N LYS A 442 8.69 -6.89 -22.03
CA LYS A 442 9.13 -7.54 -20.79
C LYS A 442 10.08 -6.64 -19.98
N ALA A 443 9.81 -6.55 -18.68
CA ALA A 443 10.50 -5.71 -17.71
C ALA A 443 10.35 -4.19 -17.89
N HIS A 444 9.47 -3.71 -18.78
CA HIS A 444 9.04 -2.31 -18.75
C HIS A 444 8.27 -2.00 -17.48
N VAL A 445 8.61 -0.86 -16.88
CA VAL A 445 7.92 -0.25 -15.75
C VAL A 445 7.25 1.03 -16.25
N MET A 446 5.94 1.15 -16.00
CA MET A 446 5.14 2.30 -16.40
C MET A 446 4.38 2.87 -15.21
N ARG A 447 4.60 4.14 -14.91
CA ARG A 447 3.84 4.90 -13.92
C ARG A 447 2.61 5.48 -14.63
N VAL A 448 1.43 5.28 -14.06
CA VAL A 448 0.19 5.92 -14.53
C VAL A 448 -0.44 6.69 -13.38
N PRO A 449 -0.70 8.01 -13.54
CA PRO A 449 -1.38 8.82 -12.54
C PRO A 449 -2.79 8.30 -12.23
N ALA A 450 -3.25 8.51 -11.00
CA ALA A 450 -4.63 8.20 -10.65
C ALA A 450 -5.63 9.01 -11.51
N GLY A 451 -6.76 8.38 -11.84
CA GLY A 451 -7.80 8.99 -12.68
C GLY A 451 -7.48 9.03 -14.19
N ALA A 452 -6.26 8.69 -14.61
CA ALA A 452 -5.93 8.62 -16.03
C ALA A 452 -6.71 7.49 -16.71
N THR A 453 -7.44 7.80 -17.78
CA THR A 453 -8.20 6.77 -18.54
C THR A 453 -7.24 6.00 -19.43
N ILE A 454 -7.18 4.69 -19.24
CA ILE A 454 -6.25 3.82 -19.96
C ILE A 454 -6.97 2.70 -20.71
N TYR A 455 -6.31 2.15 -21.72
CA TYR A 455 -6.61 0.83 -22.25
C TYR A 455 -5.33 0.10 -22.64
N PHE A 456 -5.37 -1.23 -22.55
CA PHE A 456 -4.29 -2.12 -22.99
C PHE A 456 -4.67 -2.88 -24.25
N VAL A 457 -3.66 -3.17 -25.07
CA VAL A 457 -3.77 -4.06 -26.21
C VAL A 457 -2.65 -5.10 -26.13
N ASN A 458 -3.01 -6.38 -26.10
CA ASN A 458 -2.07 -7.44 -26.43
C ASN A 458 -2.08 -7.62 -27.95
N ARG A 459 -1.01 -7.18 -28.61
CA ARG A 459 -0.87 -7.24 -30.06
C ARG A 459 -0.33 -8.58 -30.56
N ASP A 460 0.16 -9.43 -29.66
CA ASP A 460 0.79 -10.70 -30.01
C ASP A 460 -0.27 -11.72 -30.46
N LYS A 461 0.15 -12.65 -31.33
CA LYS A 461 -0.73 -13.71 -31.87
C LYS A 461 -0.70 -14.99 -31.04
N ASN A 462 0.35 -15.19 -30.25
CA ASN A 462 0.62 -16.45 -29.57
C ASN A 462 0.97 -16.27 -28.09
N GLU A 463 1.56 -15.14 -27.71
CA GLU A 463 1.98 -14.91 -26.33
C GLU A 463 0.98 -14.10 -25.51
N LYS A 464 0.76 -14.54 -24.27
CA LYS A 464 0.00 -13.76 -23.28
C LYS A 464 0.81 -12.55 -22.81
N LEU A 465 0.12 -11.44 -22.58
CA LEU A 465 0.67 -10.31 -21.85
C LEU A 465 0.29 -10.44 -20.38
N VAL A 466 1.28 -10.45 -19.50
CA VAL A 466 1.09 -10.51 -18.04
C VAL A 466 1.74 -9.28 -17.42
N VAL A 467 0.97 -8.52 -16.64
CA VAL A 467 1.38 -7.25 -16.05
C VAL A 467 1.11 -7.27 -14.56
N TYR A 468 2.14 -6.99 -13.77
CA TYR A 468 2.03 -6.85 -12.32
C TYR A 468 1.82 -5.38 -11.98
N VAL A 469 0.92 -5.12 -11.04
CA VAL A 469 0.46 -3.77 -10.75
C VAL A 469 0.60 -3.49 -9.26
N LEU A 470 1.31 -2.42 -8.91
CA LEU A 470 1.21 -1.81 -7.60
C LEU A 470 0.18 -0.68 -7.67
N VAL A 471 -0.76 -0.66 -6.74
CA VAL A 471 -1.74 0.41 -6.59
C VAL A 471 -1.55 1.06 -5.22
N LYS A 472 -1.51 2.39 -5.15
CA LYS A 472 -1.55 3.17 -3.91
C LYS A 472 -2.85 3.98 -3.87
N SER A 473 -3.71 3.68 -2.92
CA SER A 473 -5.01 4.36 -2.75
C SER A 473 -4.83 5.84 -2.41
N ILE A 474 -5.65 6.72 -3.00
CA ILE A 474 -5.71 8.15 -2.66
C ILE A 474 -6.74 8.41 -1.55
N ASP A 475 -7.91 7.80 -1.65
CA ASP A 475 -9.02 7.99 -0.71
C ASP A 475 -8.93 7.03 0.50
N ALA A 476 -9.86 6.09 0.61
CA ALA A 476 -9.89 5.13 1.71
C ALA A 476 -8.70 4.16 1.61
N PRO A 477 -7.91 3.98 2.69
CA PRO A 477 -6.72 3.12 2.67
C PRO A 477 -6.99 1.72 2.12
N GLY A 478 -6.22 1.37 1.10
CA GLY A 478 -6.25 0.06 0.45
C GLY A 478 -7.50 -0.21 -0.37
N GLN A 479 -8.38 0.77 -0.55
CA GLN A 479 -9.45 0.71 -1.55
C GLN A 479 -8.91 1.16 -2.91
N ALA A 480 -9.28 0.41 -3.95
CA ALA A 480 -8.96 0.73 -5.33
C ALA A 480 -10.13 0.22 -6.18
N GLN A 481 -10.69 1.08 -7.02
CA GLN A 481 -11.82 0.76 -7.88
C GLN A 481 -11.51 1.11 -9.34
N GLU A 482 -12.02 0.28 -10.24
CA GLU A 482 -11.98 0.54 -11.67
C GLU A 482 -13.28 1.20 -12.13
N TYR A 483 -13.16 2.35 -12.79
CA TYR A 483 -14.27 3.12 -13.34
C TYR A 483 -14.27 2.98 -14.86
N PHE A 484 -15.10 2.08 -15.37
CA PHE A 484 -15.22 1.82 -16.80
C PHE A 484 -15.98 2.97 -17.49
N SER A 485 -15.26 3.76 -18.29
CA SER A 485 -15.83 4.81 -19.12
C SER A 485 -16.37 4.21 -20.43
N GLY A 486 -15.55 3.38 -21.09
CA GLY A 486 -16.02 2.48 -22.12
C GLY A 486 -16.87 1.35 -21.55
N GLY A 487 -17.54 0.60 -22.42
CA GLY A 487 -18.36 -0.54 -22.00
C GLY A 487 -19.84 -0.30 -22.29
N GLY A 488 -20.69 -0.90 -21.46
CA GLY A 488 -22.13 -0.79 -21.62
C GLY A 488 -22.88 -1.59 -20.58
N GLN A 489 -23.28 -2.82 -20.93
CA GLN A 489 -23.88 -3.76 -19.98
C GLN A 489 -22.82 -4.50 -19.17
N ASN A 490 -21.75 -4.97 -19.83
CA ASN A 490 -20.65 -5.66 -19.17
C ASN A 490 -19.32 -5.37 -19.89
N PRO A 491 -18.37 -4.63 -19.26
CA PRO A 491 -18.53 -3.98 -17.96
C PRO A 491 -19.63 -2.92 -18.01
N GLU A 492 -20.25 -2.68 -16.86
CA GLU A 492 -21.17 -1.55 -16.73
C GLU A 492 -20.39 -0.24 -16.90
N SER A 493 -20.78 0.55 -17.88
CA SER A 493 -20.21 1.90 -18.05
C SER A 493 -20.82 2.84 -17.02
N PHE A 494 -19.98 3.63 -16.32
CA PHE A 494 -20.48 4.58 -15.32
C PHE A 494 -21.42 5.64 -15.91
N TYR A 495 -21.44 5.84 -17.24
CA TYR A 495 -22.39 6.74 -17.88
C TYR A 495 -23.85 6.34 -17.59
N ARG A 496 -24.11 5.05 -17.35
CA ARG A 496 -25.45 4.53 -17.05
C ARG A 496 -25.98 4.93 -15.67
N ALA A 497 -25.12 5.45 -14.80
CA ALA A 497 -25.52 5.99 -13.50
C ALA A 497 -26.17 7.38 -13.60
N PHE A 498 -25.93 8.12 -14.70
CA PHE A 498 -26.56 9.42 -14.92
C PHE A 498 -27.96 9.27 -15.52
N SER A 499 -28.87 10.15 -15.13
CA SER A 499 -30.23 10.16 -15.65
C SER A 499 -30.26 10.48 -17.14
N SER A 500 -31.25 9.94 -17.85
CA SER A 500 -31.33 10.07 -19.32
C SER A 500 -31.40 11.52 -19.78
N ASP A 501 -32.12 12.38 -19.05
CA ASP A 501 -32.22 13.82 -19.34
C ASP A 501 -30.86 14.53 -19.26
N ILE A 502 -30.02 14.17 -18.27
CA ILE A 502 -28.64 14.66 -18.17
C ILE A 502 -27.82 14.21 -19.37
N LEU A 503 -27.87 12.91 -19.71
CA LEU A 503 -27.10 12.37 -20.84
C LEU A 503 -27.53 12.97 -22.17
N GLU A 504 -28.84 13.18 -22.39
CA GLU A 504 -29.36 13.80 -23.60
C GLU A 504 -28.85 15.24 -23.76
N LYS A 505 -28.80 16.01 -22.66
CA LYS A 505 -28.25 17.37 -22.65
C LYS A 505 -26.73 17.37 -22.82
N ALA A 506 -26.01 16.50 -22.12
CA ALA A 506 -24.56 16.42 -22.16
C ALA A 506 -24.03 16.03 -23.55
N PHE A 507 -24.64 15.04 -24.19
CA PHE A 507 -24.24 14.55 -25.51
C PHE A 507 -24.99 15.22 -26.67
N ASN A 508 -25.93 16.13 -26.37
CA ASN A 508 -26.83 16.75 -27.35
C ASN A 508 -27.42 15.72 -28.34
N THR A 509 -27.89 14.60 -27.80
CA THR A 509 -28.28 13.41 -28.58
C THR A 509 -29.51 12.78 -27.94
N ARG A 510 -30.45 12.30 -28.76
CA ARG A 510 -31.67 11.64 -28.28
C ARG A 510 -31.36 10.37 -27.45
N ARG A 511 -32.20 10.12 -26.45
CA ARG A 511 -32.12 8.96 -25.55
C ARG A 511 -31.95 7.61 -26.25
N ASP A 512 -32.72 7.34 -27.30
CA ASP A 512 -32.71 6.06 -28.05
C ASP A 512 -31.32 5.72 -28.58
N ARG A 513 -30.57 6.73 -29.02
CA ARG A 513 -29.19 6.55 -29.52
C ARG A 513 -28.19 6.32 -28.40
N LEU A 514 -28.39 6.94 -27.24
CA LEU A 514 -27.51 6.81 -26.07
C LEU A 514 -27.71 5.46 -25.38
N GLU A 515 -28.96 5.00 -25.25
CA GLU A 515 -29.27 3.63 -24.78
C GLU A 515 -28.65 2.59 -25.70
N ARG A 516 -28.67 2.82 -27.03
CA ARG A 516 -27.96 1.96 -27.97
C ARG A 516 -26.45 2.00 -27.71
N LEU A 517 -25.84 3.18 -27.60
CA LEU A 517 -24.40 3.38 -27.40
C LEU A 517 -23.89 2.63 -26.16
N PHE A 518 -24.49 2.87 -25.00
CA PHE A 518 -24.11 2.26 -23.72
C PHE A 518 -24.77 0.89 -23.48
N GLY A 519 -25.45 0.34 -24.49
CA GLY A 519 -26.12 -0.96 -24.41
C GLY A 519 -25.49 -2.07 -25.26
N GLN A 520 -24.63 -1.74 -26.24
CA GLN A 520 -24.08 -2.75 -27.17
C GLN A 520 -23.02 -3.66 -26.55
N GLN A 521 -22.19 -3.16 -25.64
CA GLN A 521 -21.06 -3.93 -25.11
C GLN A 521 -21.49 -4.80 -23.92
N SER A 522 -21.32 -6.11 -24.05
CA SER A 522 -21.64 -7.11 -23.03
C SER A 522 -20.59 -8.22 -22.89
N GLN A 523 -19.48 -8.14 -23.62
CA GLN A 523 -18.45 -9.19 -23.69
C GLN A 523 -17.48 -9.19 -22.49
N GLY A 524 -17.55 -8.17 -21.63
CA GLY A 524 -16.73 -8.03 -20.44
C GLY A 524 -15.52 -7.10 -20.60
N PRO A 525 -14.72 -6.90 -19.53
CA PRO A 525 -13.67 -5.87 -19.49
C PRO A 525 -12.50 -6.10 -20.42
N VAL A 526 -12.22 -7.37 -20.78
CA VAL A 526 -11.20 -7.74 -21.75
C VAL A 526 -11.86 -8.54 -22.86
N ILE A 527 -11.70 -8.08 -24.09
CA ILE A 527 -12.37 -8.60 -25.29
C ILE A 527 -11.35 -8.95 -26.38
N LYS A 528 -11.79 -9.70 -27.39
CA LYS A 528 -10.96 -10.02 -28.55
C LYS A 528 -10.90 -8.82 -29.51
N ALA A 529 -9.72 -8.53 -30.05
CA ALA A 529 -9.51 -7.52 -31.08
C ALA A 529 -9.09 -8.17 -32.40
N SER A 530 -9.56 -7.63 -33.51
CA SER A 530 -9.16 -8.11 -34.84
C SER A 530 -7.74 -7.65 -35.19
N GLU A 531 -7.10 -8.33 -36.13
CA GLU A 531 -5.77 -7.92 -36.61
C GLU A 531 -5.79 -6.51 -37.20
N GLU A 532 -6.86 -6.13 -37.90
CA GLU A 532 -7.02 -4.79 -38.48
C GLU A 532 -7.12 -3.73 -37.39
N GLN A 533 -7.87 -4.00 -36.32
CA GLN A 533 -8.00 -3.10 -35.17
C GLN A 533 -6.65 -2.92 -34.46
N ILE A 534 -5.94 -4.03 -34.19
CA ILE A 534 -4.62 -4.00 -33.56
C ILE A 534 -3.61 -3.24 -34.43
N ARG A 535 -3.60 -3.47 -35.75
CA ARG A 535 -2.73 -2.73 -36.68
C ARG A 535 -3.07 -1.25 -36.71
N ALA A 536 -4.35 -0.88 -36.65
CA ALA A 536 -4.76 0.53 -36.59
C ALA A 536 -4.26 1.21 -35.31
N ILE A 537 -4.45 0.57 -34.15
CA ILE A 537 -3.98 1.09 -32.86
C ILE A 537 -2.44 1.17 -32.83
N SER A 538 -1.76 0.14 -33.32
CA SER A 538 -0.29 0.09 -33.37
C SER A 538 0.31 1.21 -34.22
N ARG A 539 -0.35 1.60 -35.32
CA ARG A 539 0.10 2.74 -36.14
C ARG A 539 0.08 4.04 -35.35
N TYR A 540 -0.95 4.28 -34.53
CA TYR A 540 -0.98 5.48 -33.67
C TYR A 540 0.14 5.47 -32.63
N ALA A 541 0.50 4.30 -32.10
CA ALA A 541 1.61 4.17 -31.16
C ALA A 541 2.99 4.41 -31.79
N SER A 542 3.12 4.35 -33.12
CA SER A 542 4.36 4.64 -33.84
C SER A 542 4.49 6.10 -34.27
N LEU A 543 3.47 6.94 -34.04
CA LEU A 543 3.51 8.35 -34.44
C LEU A 543 4.34 9.18 -33.45
N PRO A 544 5.14 10.15 -33.94
CA PRO A 544 5.84 11.09 -33.06
C PRO A 544 4.86 11.95 -32.27
N THR A 545 4.94 11.93 -30.94
CA THR A 545 4.22 12.86 -30.06
C THR A 545 5.09 14.07 -29.74
N LYS A 546 4.50 15.28 -29.77
CA LYS A 546 5.18 16.50 -29.34
C LYS A 546 5.20 16.54 -27.82
N HIS A 547 6.37 16.68 -27.21
CA HIS A 547 6.50 16.72 -25.75
C HIS A 547 6.31 18.13 -25.18
N SER A 548 5.34 18.27 -24.29
CA SER A 548 5.10 19.43 -23.42
C SER A 548 5.69 19.20 -22.01
N ILE A 549 5.89 20.29 -21.27
CA ILE A 549 6.40 20.26 -19.89
C ILE A 549 5.28 19.74 -18.97
N GLY A 550 5.52 18.65 -18.24
CA GLY A 550 4.55 18.04 -17.34
C GLY A 550 3.83 16.79 -17.88
N GLU A 551 4.23 16.29 -19.06
CA GLU A 551 3.63 15.09 -19.65
C GLU A 551 3.90 13.79 -18.87
N ILE A 552 2.96 12.85 -19.01
CA ILE A 552 3.16 11.46 -18.58
C ILE A 552 4.39 10.89 -19.27
N ARG A 553 5.40 10.56 -18.46
CA ARG A 553 6.63 9.92 -18.94
C ARG A 553 6.33 8.50 -19.42
N GLY A 554 6.99 8.12 -20.52
CA GLY A 554 6.92 6.76 -21.05
C GLY A 554 7.57 5.71 -20.14
N PRO A 555 7.45 4.43 -20.51
CA PRO A 555 8.02 3.34 -19.75
C PRO A 555 9.55 3.35 -19.79
N PHE A 556 10.17 2.81 -18.76
CA PHE A 556 11.60 2.49 -18.75
C PHE A 556 11.80 0.99 -18.51
N ASN A 557 12.87 0.42 -19.05
CA ASN A 557 13.16 -1.00 -18.88
C ASN A 557 14.04 -1.23 -17.65
N LEU A 558 13.58 -2.06 -16.71
CA LEU A 558 14.28 -2.35 -15.46
C LEU A 558 15.58 -3.14 -15.65
N LEU A 559 15.72 -3.84 -16.78
CA LEU A 559 16.92 -4.61 -17.12
C LEU A 559 17.90 -3.82 -18.00
N GLN A 560 17.59 -2.56 -18.30
CA GLN A 560 18.48 -1.69 -19.05
C GLN A 560 19.53 -1.08 -18.11
N GLY A 561 20.81 -1.32 -18.43
CA GLY A 561 21.95 -0.89 -17.61
C GLY A 561 22.62 -2.04 -16.88
N SER A 562 23.53 -1.71 -15.97
CA SER A 562 24.22 -2.70 -15.14
C SER A 562 23.40 -3.03 -13.89
N PRO A 563 23.41 -4.30 -13.42
CA PRO A 563 22.79 -4.63 -12.14
C PRO A 563 23.46 -3.87 -10.99
N LEU A 564 22.69 -3.57 -9.94
CA LEU A 564 23.20 -2.92 -8.73
C LEU A 564 24.24 -3.80 -8.02
N PHE A 565 24.03 -5.12 -8.08
CA PHE A 565 25.02 -6.12 -7.70
C PHE A 565 24.74 -7.44 -8.42
N GLU A 566 25.81 -8.19 -8.69
CA GLU A 566 25.75 -9.48 -9.37
C GLU A 566 26.86 -10.43 -8.94
N SER A 567 26.67 -11.71 -9.24
CA SER A 567 27.69 -12.75 -9.24
C SER A 567 27.32 -13.81 -10.29
N ARG A 568 28.16 -14.84 -10.47
CA ARG A 568 27.82 -15.99 -11.32
C ARG A 568 26.51 -16.71 -10.93
N PHE A 569 26.01 -16.51 -9.72
CA PHE A 569 24.81 -17.15 -9.19
C PHE A 569 23.55 -16.28 -9.23
N GLY A 570 23.65 -15.02 -9.64
CA GLY A 570 22.47 -14.16 -9.73
C GLY A 570 22.77 -12.69 -9.95
N GLN A 571 21.72 -11.93 -10.19
CA GLN A 571 21.76 -10.51 -10.52
C GLN A 571 20.59 -9.79 -9.86
N PHE A 572 20.82 -8.54 -9.43
CA PHE A 572 19.77 -7.67 -8.91
C PHE A 572 19.81 -6.31 -9.60
N PHE A 573 18.69 -5.92 -10.21
CA PHE A 573 18.47 -4.61 -10.83
C PHE A 573 17.48 -3.81 -9.98
N GLU A 574 17.60 -2.49 -9.97
CA GLU A 574 16.72 -1.63 -9.18
C GLU A 574 16.55 -0.26 -9.83
N ALA A 575 15.30 0.10 -10.07
CA ALA A 575 14.89 1.46 -10.36
C ALA A 575 14.45 2.11 -9.04
N SER A 576 15.22 3.08 -8.58
CA SER A 576 15.00 3.78 -7.32
C SER A 576 14.42 5.19 -7.55
N PRO A 577 13.73 5.79 -6.56
CA PRO A 577 13.18 7.13 -6.70
C PRO A 577 14.26 8.19 -6.93
N GLU A 578 15.50 8.00 -6.44
CA GLU A 578 16.61 8.92 -6.71
C GLU A 578 16.88 9.06 -8.21
N ASN A 579 16.84 7.93 -8.92
CA ASN A 579 17.23 7.84 -10.33
C ASN A 579 16.04 8.01 -11.29
N PHE A 580 14.82 7.72 -10.84
CA PHE A 580 13.61 7.75 -11.66
C PHE A 580 12.58 8.70 -11.07
N GLU A 581 12.45 9.88 -11.69
CA GLU A 581 11.58 10.95 -11.18
C GLU A 581 10.11 10.52 -11.07
N GLN A 582 9.61 9.72 -12.01
CA GLN A 582 8.24 9.18 -11.98
C GLN A 582 7.95 8.18 -10.84
N LEU A 583 8.95 7.85 -10.01
CA LEU A 583 8.77 7.01 -8.82
C LEU A 583 8.92 7.80 -7.50
N ARG A 584 9.36 9.08 -7.56
CA ARG A 584 9.70 9.90 -6.38
C ARG A 584 8.49 10.27 -5.54
N ASP A 585 7.42 10.70 -6.20
CA ASP A 585 6.16 11.11 -5.57
C ASP A 585 5.52 9.98 -4.74
N LEU A 586 5.70 8.73 -5.18
CA LEU A 586 5.21 7.56 -4.47
C LEU A 586 6.15 7.05 -3.38
N ASP A 587 7.40 7.50 -3.36
CA ASP A 587 8.52 6.92 -2.62
C ASP A 587 8.62 5.40 -2.82
N VAL A 588 8.58 4.96 -4.08
CA VAL A 588 8.61 3.55 -4.48
C VAL A 588 9.86 3.21 -5.28
N ALA A 589 10.42 2.03 -5.08
CA ALA A 589 11.41 1.42 -5.97
C ALA A 589 10.83 0.16 -6.63
N VAL A 590 11.32 -0.17 -7.83
CA VAL A 590 11.02 -1.44 -8.48
C VAL A 590 12.33 -2.21 -8.62
N GLY A 591 12.42 -3.38 -7.99
CA GLY A 591 13.59 -4.25 -8.05
C GLY A 591 13.31 -5.51 -8.87
N TYR A 592 14.31 -6.02 -9.57
CA TYR A 592 14.26 -7.31 -10.27
C TYR A 592 15.41 -8.17 -9.77
N MET A 593 15.09 -9.36 -9.28
CA MET A 593 16.07 -10.33 -8.79
C MET A 593 16.02 -11.59 -9.66
N ASN A 594 17.18 -12.00 -10.17
CA ASN A 594 17.37 -13.28 -10.84
C ASN A 594 18.36 -14.11 -10.03
N ILE A 595 17.94 -15.27 -9.54
CA ILE A 595 18.80 -16.26 -8.89
C ILE A 595 18.93 -17.44 -9.86
N ASN A 596 20.15 -17.73 -10.27
CA ASN A 596 20.41 -18.84 -11.18
C ASN A 596 20.11 -20.18 -10.50
N GLN A 597 19.80 -21.21 -11.29
CA GLN A 597 19.56 -22.56 -10.81
C GLN A 597 20.62 -23.02 -9.80
N GLY A 598 20.15 -23.53 -8.65
CA GLY A 598 21.02 -23.99 -7.56
C GLY A 598 21.75 -22.87 -6.83
N GLY A 599 21.44 -21.61 -7.11
CA GLY A 599 21.93 -20.44 -6.39
C GLY A 599 21.03 -20.04 -5.22
N MET A 600 21.58 -19.19 -4.36
CA MET A 600 20.86 -18.46 -3.32
C MET A 600 21.37 -17.03 -3.24
N VAL A 601 20.52 -16.10 -2.82
CA VAL A 601 20.96 -14.78 -2.36
C VAL A 601 21.37 -14.90 -0.89
N LEU A 602 22.56 -14.41 -0.55
CA LEU A 602 23.07 -14.42 0.82
C LEU A 602 22.11 -13.65 1.73
N PRO A 603 21.98 -14.03 3.02
CA PRO A 603 21.11 -13.34 3.95
C PRO A 603 21.37 -11.84 3.98
N TYR A 604 20.33 -11.05 3.79
CA TYR A 604 20.39 -9.60 3.80
C TYR A 604 19.10 -9.01 4.39
N TYR A 605 19.12 -7.72 4.72
CA TYR A 605 17.90 -6.97 5.04
C TYR A 605 17.88 -5.62 4.30
N ASN A 606 16.69 -5.08 4.09
CA ASN A 606 16.50 -3.71 3.60
C ASN A 606 16.46 -2.74 4.79
N THR A 607 17.20 -1.64 4.77
CA THR A 607 17.29 -0.75 5.94
C THR A 607 16.00 -0.04 6.31
N LYS A 608 15.18 0.35 5.32
CA LYS A 608 13.91 1.08 5.56
C LYS A 608 12.76 0.67 4.64
N SER A 609 13.04 -0.02 3.54
CA SER A 609 12.02 -0.32 2.53
C SER A 609 11.38 -1.69 2.76
N THR A 610 10.06 -1.70 2.93
CA THR A 610 9.24 -2.92 2.88
C THR A 610 9.06 -3.33 1.42
N ARG A 611 9.27 -4.62 1.11
CA ARG A 611 9.20 -5.15 -0.26
C ARG A 611 7.98 -6.02 -0.47
N LEU A 612 7.27 -5.79 -1.56
CA LEU A 612 6.20 -6.64 -2.08
C LEU A 612 6.76 -7.50 -3.21
N VAL A 613 7.18 -8.70 -2.79
CA VAL A 613 7.79 -9.88 -3.43
C VAL A 613 7.00 -10.69 -4.47
N MET A 614 6.95 -10.41 -5.78
CA MET A 614 6.22 -11.28 -6.72
C MET A 614 7.12 -12.18 -7.57
N VAL A 615 6.78 -13.47 -7.65
CA VAL A 615 7.53 -14.47 -8.43
C VAL A 615 7.10 -14.45 -9.88
N LEU A 616 8.04 -14.22 -10.79
CA LEU A 616 7.82 -14.16 -12.24
C LEU A 616 7.99 -15.52 -12.91
N GLU A 617 9.08 -16.21 -12.59
CA GLU A 617 9.48 -17.47 -13.22
C GLU A 617 10.23 -18.35 -12.22
N GLY A 618 10.08 -19.67 -12.38
CA GLY A 618 10.75 -20.68 -11.57
C GLY A 618 10.12 -20.88 -10.19
N ASN A 619 10.84 -21.63 -9.36
CA ASN A 619 10.41 -21.99 -8.01
C ASN A 619 11.53 -21.69 -7.03
N GLY A 620 11.17 -21.38 -5.79
CA GLY A 620 12.13 -21.16 -4.73
C GLY A 620 11.57 -21.44 -3.36
N ARG A 621 12.42 -21.23 -2.37
CA ARG A 621 12.03 -21.13 -0.97
C ARG A 621 12.70 -19.93 -0.33
N PHE A 622 12.11 -19.42 0.74
CA PHE A 622 12.69 -18.34 1.53
C PHE A 622 12.77 -18.71 3.00
N GLU A 623 13.70 -18.07 3.69
CA GLU A 623 13.74 -18.02 5.15
C GLU A 623 13.89 -16.57 5.59
N MET A 624 13.10 -16.16 6.58
CA MET A 624 13.09 -14.81 7.12
C MET A 624 13.07 -14.85 8.65
N ALA A 625 13.85 -13.98 9.29
CA ALA A 625 13.85 -13.80 10.73
C ALA A 625 12.88 -12.67 11.12
N CYS A 626 11.95 -12.94 12.02
CA CYS A 626 10.93 -11.97 12.44
C CYS A 626 10.82 -11.90 13.98
N PRO A 627 11.06 -10.73 14.61
CA PRO A 627 10.88 -10.60 16.06
C PRO A 627 9.41 -10.49 16.48
N HIS A 628 8.54 -9.93 15.63
CA HIS A 628 7.13 -9.63 15.96
C HIS A 628 6.28 -10.88 16.22
N LEU A 629 6.53 -11.97 15.48
CA LEU A 629 5.85 -13.25 15.69
C LEU A 629 6.41 -14.02 16.90
N GLY A 630 7.63 -13.69 17.35
CA GLY A 630 8.24 -14.26 18.54
C GLY A 630 7.59 -13.74 19.82
N SER A 631 7.34 -12.43 19.88
CA SER A 631 6.73 -11.77 21.05
C SER A 631 5.25 -12.10 21.25
N GLN A 632 4.50 -12.38 20.17
CA GLN A 632 3.06 -12.74 20.28
C GLN A 632 2.82 -14.08 21.01
N LYS A 633 3.79 -15.00 21.02
CA LYS A 633 3.67 -16.28 21.73
C LYS A 633 3.96 -16.20 23.24
N GLN A 634 4.58 -15.12 23.73
CA GLN A 634 4.84 -14.93 25.16
C GLN A 634 3.67 -14.27 25.91
N GLY A 635 2.68 -13.70 25.20
CA GLY A 635 1.52 -13.03 25.80
C GLY A 635 0.27 -13.90 26.03
N GLN A 636 0.33 -15.21 25.76
CA GLN A 636 -0.79 -16.15 25.93
C GLN A 636 -0.52 -17.21 27.02
N GLY A 637 0.19 -16.82 28.08
CA GLY A 637 0.27 -17.59 29.32
C GLY A 637 -0.13 -16.70 30.50
N SER A 638 -1.26 -17.04 31.13
CA SER A 638 -1.85 -16.39 32.33
C SER A 638 -2.68 -15.12 32.09
N ARG A 639 -3.99 -15.32 31.88
CA ARG A 639 -5.01 -14.36 32.34
C ARG A 639 -5.75 -14.97 33.53
N GLY A 640 -5.23 -14.67 34.70
CA GLY A 640 -5.97 -14.71 35.96
C GLY A 640 -5.67 -13.40 36.69
N GLU A 641 -6.73 -12.61 36.85
CA GLU A 641 -6.88 -11.48 37.79
C GLU A 641 -6.31 -10.10 37.42
N GLU A 642 -7.24 -9.14 37.38
CA GLU A 642 -7.03 -7.71 37.29
C GLU A 642 -6.20 -7.19 38.47
N ARG A 643 -5.12 -6.46 38.18
CA ARG A 643 -4.64 -5.36 39.04
C ARG A 643 -3.63 -4.50 38.28
N GLY A 644 -3.88 -3.19 38.30
CA GLY A 644 -2.86 -2.14 38.36
C GLY A 644 -1.94 -1.99 37.15
N GLN A 645 -2.07 -0.86 36.47
CA GLN A 645 -0.99 -0.27 35.69
C GLN A 645 0.22 -0.06 36.61
N GLU A 646 1.25 -0.87 36.44
CA GLU A 646 2.64 -0.48 36.67
C GLU A 646 3.44 -0.97 35.47
N GLU A 647 4.16 -0.05 34.85
CA GLU A 647 5.12 -0.26 33.78
C GLU A 647 6.21 -1.22 34.28
N GLN A 648 6.01 -2.52 34.04
CA GLN A 648 7.11 -3.47 34.07
C GLN A 648 7.77 -3.46 32.69
N GLU A 649 8.65 -2.48 32.48
CA GLU A 649 9.81 -2.64 31.60
C GLU A 649 10.67 -3.78 32.17
N GLN A 650 10.34 -5.02 31.82
CA GLN A 650 11.16 -6.20 32.14
C GLN A 650 11.64 -6.82 30.85
N ASP A 651 12.94 -6.67 30.58
CA ASP A 651 13.81 -7.45 29.67
C ASP A 651 13.10 -8.54 28.84
N ALA A 652 12.39 -8.13 27.79
CA ALA A 652 11.87 -9.08 26.82
C ALA A 652 13.04 -9.51 25.92
N ASN A 653 13.69 -10.62 26.26
CA ASN A 653 14.67 -11.26 25.39
C ASN A 653 14.09 -11.38 23.97
N VAL A 654 14.65 -10.62 23.03
CA VAL A 654 14.14 -10.56 21.65
C VAL A 654 14.29 -11.94 21.01
N HIS A 655 13.17 -12.60 20.75
CA HIS A 655 13.15 -13.87 20.04
C HIS A 655 12.85 -13.66 18.54
N TYR A 656 13.78 -14.07 17.68
CA TYR A 656 13.57 -14.07 16.24
C TYR A 656 12.87 -15.37 15.80
N GLN A 657 11.56 -15.28 15.53
CA GLN A 657 10.80 -16.39 14.96
C GLN A 657 11.27 -16.66 13.54
N LYS A 658 11.48 -17.95 13.24
CA LYS A 658 11.82 -18.40 11.89
C LYS A 658 10.56 -18.52 11.03
N VAL A 659 10.46 -17.65 10.03
CA VAL A 659 9.42 -17.66 8.99
C VAL A 659 10.00 -18.33 7.76
N ARG A 660 9.28 -19.32 7.20
CA ARG A 660 9.70 -20.03 5.97
C ARG A 660 8.49 -20.23 5.07
N GLY A 661 8.76 -20.49 3.80
CA GLY A 661 7.74 -20.90 2.84
C GLY A 661 8.34 -21.20 1.48
N ASN A 662 7.56 -21.87 0.64
CA ASN A 662 7.88 -22.06 -0.77
C ASN A 662 7.30 -20.90 -1.60
N LEU A 663 7.88 -20.69 -2.79
CA LEU A 663 7.54 -19.61 -3.71
C LEU A 663 7.35 -20.18 -5.10
N ASN A 664 6.15 -20.02 -5.64
CA ASN A 664 5.78 -20.39 -7.00
C ASN A 664 5.37 -19.15 -7.80
N VAL A 665 5.31 -19.30 -9.12
CA VAL A 665 4.93 -18.21 -10.03
C VAL A 665 3.60 -17.59 -9.63
N GLY A 666 3.60 -16.25 -9.50
CA GLY A 666 2.45 -15.44 -9.10
C GLY A 666 2.26 -15.27 -7.59
N ASP A 667 3.00 -15.99 -6.74
CA ASP A 667 2.92 -15.80 -5.30
C ASP A 667 3.50 -14.43 -4.91
N LEU A 668 2.92 -13.80 -3.89
CA LEU A 668 3.37 -12.54 -3.31
C LEU A 668 3.92 -12.78 -1.90
N LEU A 669 5.15 -12.33 -1.64
CA LEU A 669 5.77 -12.30 -0.31
C LEU A 669 5.97 -10.87 0.18
N VAL A 670 5.46 -10.54 1.36
CA VAL A 670 5.77 -9.28 2.04
C VAL A 670 7.05 -9.45 2.85
N VAL A 671 8.08 -8.67 2.54
CA VAL A 671 9.34 -8.61 3.29
C VAL A 671 9.42 -7.27 4.00
N PRO A 672 9.10 -7.19 5.30
CA PRO A 672 9.14 -5.93 6.02
C PRO A 672 10.57 -5.36 6.09
N ALA A 673 10.68 -4.04 6.26
CA ALA A 673 11.95 -3.39 6.51
C ALA A 673 12.68 -4.03 7.72
N SER A 674 14.00 -4.06 7.65
CA SER A 674 14.91 -4.57 8.68
C SER A 674 14.77 -6.06 9.04
N HIS A 675 13.99 -6.85 8.29
CA HIS A 675 13.91 -8.29 8.49
C HIS A 675 14.97 -9.02 7.64
N PRO A 676 15.90 -9.76 8.27
CA PRO A 676 16.83 -10.63 7.54
C PRO A 676 16.09 -11.67 6.72
N ILE A 677 16.42 -11.77 5.44
CA ILE A 677 15.81 -12.71 4.50
C ILE A 677 16.85 -13.33 3.57
N THR A 678 16.58 -14.55 3.13
CA THR A 678 17.29 -15.23 2.04
C THR A 678 16.29 -15.92 1.12
N PHE A 679 16.64 -16.02 -0.16
CA PHE A 679 15.90 -16.76 -1.18
C PHE A 679 16.82 -17.79 -1.83
N ILE A 680 16.29 -18.99 -2.05
CA ILE A 680 17.02 -20.11 -2.65
C ILE A 680 16.23 -20.60 -3.86
N ALA A 681 16.87 -20.70 -5.02
CA ALA A 681 16.26 -21.27 -6.21
C ALA A 681 16.17 -22.80 -6.08
N THR A 682 15.01 -23.37 -6.41
CA THR A 682 14.71 -24.81 -6.29
C THR A 682 14.21 -25.39 -7.60
N GLY A 683 14.19 -26.72 -7.73
CA GLY A 683 13.51 -27.40 -8.85
C GLY A 683 14.22 -27.31 -10.21
N GLY A 684 15.52 -27.03 -10.24
CA GLY A 684 16.30 -27.05 -11.49
C GLY A 684 16.07 -25.85 -12.42
N SER A 685 15.38 -24.80 -11.96
CA SER A 685 15.14 -23.58 -12.74
C SER A 685 15.76 -22.35 -12.06
N ASN A 686 16.01 -21.30 -12.85
CA ASN A 686 16.27 -19.97 -12.28
C ASN A 686 15.01 -19.45 -11.57
N LEU A 687 15.19 -18.75 -10.45
CA LEU A 687 14.11 -18.03 -9.77
C LEU A 687 14.20 -16.55 -10.12
N ARG A 688 13.17 -16.02 -10.79
CA ARG A 688 13.06 -14.61 -11.15
C ARG A 688 11.91 -13.96 -10.40
N MET A 689 12.16 -12.81 -9.81
CA MET A 689 11.20 -12.09 -8.97
C MET A 689 11.25 -10.59 -9.26
N VAL A 690 10.12 -9.91 -9.10
CA VAL A 690 10.02 -8.45 -9.07
C VAL A 690 9.52 -8.01 -7.71
N GLY A 691 10.12 -6.95 -7.15
CA GLY A 691 9.78 -6.43 -5.84
C GLY A 691 9.46 -4.95 -5.88
N PHE A 692 8.26 -4.57 -5.43
CA PHE A 692 7.95 -3.16 -5.16
C PHE A 692 8.45 -2.79 -3.77
N GLY A 693 9.41 -1.87 -3.68
CA GLY A 693 9.90 -1.30 -2.44
C GLY A 693 9.09 -0.07 -2.05
N ILE A 694 8.36 -0.14 -0.96
CA ILE A 694 7.67 1.00 -0.34
C ILE A 694 8.64 1.69 0.61
N ASN A 695 8.55 3.02 0.74
CA ASN A 695 9.49 3.85 1.51
C ASN A 695 10.92 3.61 1.01
N ALA A 696 11.15 3.84 -0.28
CA ALA A 696 12.35 3.40 -0.97
C ALA A 696 13.54 4.38 -0.88
N GLN A 697 13.30 5.66 -0.63
CA GLN A 697 14.32 6.70 -0.74
C GLN A 697 15.48 6.44 0.23
N ASN A 698 16.73 6.43 -0.21
CA ASN A 698 17.90 6.11 0.60
C ASN A 698 17.89 4.70 1.23
N ASN A 699 17.06 3.77 0.74
CA ASN A 699 17.10 2.39 1.20
C ASN A 699 18.40 1.71 0.78
N LYS A 700 19.04 1.01 1.72
CA LYS A 700 20.24 0.19 1.46
C LYS A 700 19.93 -1.27 1.73
N LYS A 701 20.71 -2.15 1.09
CA LYS A 701 20.68 -3.59 1.35
C LYS A 701 21.92 -3.96 2.15
N SER A 702 21.71 -4.44 3.37
CA SER A 702 22.76 -4.83 4.30
C SER A 702 22.92 -6.34 4.27
N PHE A 703 24.00 -6.82 3.64
CA PHE A 703 24.32 -8.24 3.61
C PHE A 703 24.96 -8.69 4.92
N LEU A 704 24.57 -9.87 5.39
CA LEU A 704 24.99 -10.45 6.68
C LEU A 704 26.11 -11.49 6.52
N ALA A 705 26.39 -11.90 5.28
CA ALA A 705 27.40 -12.89 4.94
C ALA A 705 28.03 -12.59 3.57
N GLY A 706 29.12 -13.30 3.24
CA GLY A 706 29.88 -13.13 2.00
C GLY A 706 30.94 -12.05 2.07
N LYS A 707 31.80 -11.96 1.07
CA LYS A 707 32.95 -11.04 1.08
C LYS A 707 32.58 -9.56 1.26
N GLN A 708 31.42 -9.14 0.76
CA GLN A 708 30.84 -7.82 0.99
C GLN A 708 29.66 -7.93 1.96
N ASN A 709 29.90 -7.66 3.24
CA ASN A 709 28.90 -7.76 4.30
C ASN A 709 29.16 -6.73 5.41
N ILE A 710 28.21 -6.51 6.32
CA ILE A 710 28.31 -5.50 7.39
C ILE A 710 29.44 -5.75 8.38
N TRP A 711 29.78 -7.01 8.69
CA TRP A 711 30.86 -7.40 9.61
C TRP A 711 32.25 -7.05 9.07
N ARG A 712 32.38 -6.77 7.77
CA ARG A 712 33.61 -6.19 7.22
C ARG A 712 33.91 -4.80 7.80
N ASN A 713 32.87 -4.08 8.22
CA ASN A 713 32.97 -2.73 8.78
C ASN A 713 32.84 -2.73 10.32
N VAL A 714 33.05 -3.88 10.97
CA VAL A 714 33.10 -4.02 12.42
C VAL A 714 34.52 -4.41 12.81
N ASP A 715 35.12 -3.67 13.73
CA ASP A 715 36.49 -3.92 14.18
C ASP A 715 36.63 -5.28 14.86
N ARG A 716 37.84 -5.83 14.86
CA ARG A 716 38.13 -7.17 15.39
C ARG A 716 37.73 -7.31 16.85
N GLU A 717 38.07 -6.32 17.66
CA GLU A 717 37.80 -6.30 19.10
C GLU A 717 36.29 -6.25 19.37
N ALA A 718 35.54 -5.50 18.55
CA ALA A 718 34.09 -5.49 18.62
C ALA A 718 33.48 -6.84 18.24
N LYS A 719 34.02 -7.55 17.24
CA LYS A 719 33.63 -8.93 16.92
C LYS A 719 33.92 -9.88 18.08
N GLU A 720 35.09 -9.78 18.69
CA GLU A 720 35.49 -10.61 19.83
C GLU A 720 34.50 -10.49 20.99
N LEU A 721 34.16 -9.25 21.36
CA LEU A 721 33.17 -8.96 22.39
C LEU A 721 31.75 -9.41 21.98
N SER A 722 31.38 -9.25 20.70
CA SER A 722 30.04 -9.59 20.19
C SER A 722 29.76 -11.09 20.23
N PHE A 723 30.77 -11.91 19.96
CA PHE A 723 30.62 -13.37 19.84
C PHE A 723 31.24 -14.15 20.99
N ASN A 724 31.91 -13.47 21.93
CA ASN A 724 32.64 -14.09 23.05
C ASN A 724 33.60 -15.20 22.55
N MET A 725 34.33 -14.89 21.49
CA MET A 725 35.24 -15.79 20.77
C MET A 725 36.42 -14.98 20.25
N PRO A 726 37.65 -15.52 20.20
CA PRO A 726 38.81 -14.77 19.72
C PRO A 726 38.55 -14.07 18.38
N GLY A 727 38.77 -12.75 18.31
CA GLY A 727 38.36 -11.95 17.15
C GLY A 727 38.98 -12.40 15.83
N ARG A 728 40.19 -12.97 15.87
CA ARG A 728 40.84 -13.58 14.69
C ARG A 728 40.09 -14.79 14.15
N GLU A 729 39.56 -15.64 15.03
CA GLU A 729 38.78 -16.82 14.65
C GLU A 729 37.44 -16.40 14.04
N VAL A 730 36.78 -15.39 14.61
CA VAL A 730 35.56 -14.81 14.04
C VAL A 730 35.81 -14.22 12.65
N GLU A 731 36.93 -13.49 12.47
CA GLU A 731 37.31 -12.97 11.15
C GLU A 731 37.58 -14.08 10.14
N GLU A 732 38.28 -15.14 10.54
CA GLU A 732 38.52 -16.30 9.68
C GLU A 732 37.19 -16.89 9.19
N ILE A 733 36.23 -17.12 10.11
CA ILE A 733 34.91 -17.66 9.77
C ILE A 733 34.16 -16.78 8.77
N PHE A 734 34.07 -15.46 9.02
CA PHE A 734 33.37 -14.55 8.11
C PHE A 734 34.06 -14.40 6.75
N GLN A 735 35.37 -14.65 6.66
CA GLN A 735 36.14 -14.58 5.42
C GLN A 735 36.12 -15.89 4.60
N LYS A 736 35.62 -17.01 5.15
CA LYS A 736 35.53 -18.29 4.41
C LYS A 736 34.66 -18.24 3.16
N GLN A 737 33.63 -17.39 3.14
CA GLN A 737 32.81 -17.16 1.95
C GLN A 737 33.46 -16.07 1.09
N ASP A 738 34.18 -16.47 0.05
CA ASP A 738 34.94 -15.59 -0.83
C ASP A 738 34.07 -14.82 -1.85
N GLN A 739 32.83 -15.28 -2.06
CA GLN A 739 31.87 -14.66 -2.96
C GLN A 739 30.94 -13.67 -2.26
N SER A 740 30.27 -12.81 -3.04
CA SER A 740 29.32 -11.81 -2.52
C SER A 740 27.96 -11.92 -3.20
N TYR A 741 26.94 -11.45 -2.49
CA TYR A 741 25.55 -11.30 -2.94
C TYR A 741 24.82 -12.60 -3.25
N PHE A 742 25.26 -13.35 -4.26
CA PHE A 742 24.69 -14.62 -4.66
C PHE A 742 25.75 -15.70 -4.65
N VAL A 743 25.42 -16.87 -4.09
CA VAL A 743 26.32 -18.00 -3.90
C VAL A 743 25.62 -19.32 -4.23
N THR A 744 26.34 -20.43 -4.20
CA THR A 744 25.75 -21.77 -4.32
C THR A 744 24.78 -22.03 -3.18
N GLY A 745 23.56 -22.45 -3.51
CA GLY A 745 22.52 -22.81 -2.56
C GLY A 745 22.72 -24.21 -1.93
N PRO A 746 22.02 -24.49 -0.82
CA PRO A 746 22.05 -25.80 -0.16
C PRO A 746 21.38 -26.85 -1.06
N GLY A 747 22.18 -27.75 -1.65
CA GLY A 747 21.73 -28.80 -2.56
C GLY A 747 22.81 -29.27 -3.55
N GLN A 748 23.55 -28.33 -4.15
CA GLN A 748 24.64 -28.67 -5.11
C GLN A 748 25.92 -29.21 -4.43
N GLN A 749 26.12 -28.96 -3.13
CA GLN A 749 27.29 -29.48 -2.40
C GLN A 749 27.22 -31.00 -2.16
N ARG A 750 26.02 -31.60 -2.08
CA ARG A 750 25.87 -33.05 -1.91
C ARG A 750 26.31 -33.82 -3.16
N GLU A 751 26.01 -33.31 -4.35
CA GLU A 751 26.42 -33.95 -5.62
C GLU A 751 27.94 -33.90 -5.85
N LYS A 752 28.62 -32.82 -5.43
CA LYS A 752 30.10 -32.77 -5.47
C LYS A 752 30.77 -33.65 -4.42
N GLY A 753 30.14 -33.83 -3.25
CA GLY A 753 30.63 -34.73 -2.21
C GLY A 753 30.49 -36.21 -2.58
N GLU A 754 29.43 -36.59 -3.30
CA GLU A 754 29.21 -37.97 -3.77
C GLU A 754 30.04 -38.33 -5.01
N GLN A 755 30.29 -37.37 -5.92
CA GLN A 755 31.26 -37.58 -7.01
C GLN A 755 32.71 -37.63 -6.51
N GLY A 756 33.05 -36.86 -5.47
CA GLY A 756 34.36 -36.94 -4.81
C GLY A 756 34.61 -38.27 -4.07
N LYS A 757 33.55 -38.86 -3.48
CA LYS A 757 33.63 -40.20 -2.85
C LYS A 757 33.68 -41.33 -3.88
N ARG A 758 32.91 -41.27 -4.97
CA ARG A 758 33.02 -42.25 -6.08
C ARG A 758 34.36 -42.17 -6.81
N GLY A 759 34.99 -40.99 -6.89
CA GLY A 759 36.34 -40.82 -7.44
C GLY A 759 37.48 -41.29 -6.52
N GLN A 760 37.23 -41.46 -5.22
CA GLN A 760 38.20 -42.04 -4.28
C GLN A 760 38.07 -43.56 -4.15
N GLU A 761 36.88 -44.13 -4.32
CA GLU A 761 36.71 -45.60 -4.37
C GLU A 761 37.28 -46.21 -5.67
N LEU A 762 37.25 -45.49 -6.78
CA LEU A 762 37.85 -45.94 -8.06
C LEU A 762 39.38 -45.78 -8.12
N ASN A 763 40.00 -45.05 -7.19
CA ASN A 763 41.46 -44.91 -7.11
C ASN A 763 42.11 -45.86 -6.09
N LEU A 764 41.34 -46.48 -5.19
CA LEU A 764 41.83 -47.50 -4.26
C LEU A 764 41.79 -48.91 -4.86
N SER A 765 40.98 -49.15 -5.90
CA SER A 765 40.99 -50.42 -6.65
C SER A 765 42.12 -50.54 -7.67
N SER A 766 42.86 -49.47 -7.96
CA SER A 766 43.95 -49.46 -8.96
C SER A 766 45.36 -49.59 -8.37
N ILE A 767 45.50 -49.71 -7.05
CA ILE A 767 46.80 -49.83 -6.35
C ILE A 767 47.08 -51.28 -5.89
N LEU A 768 46.11 -52.20 -6.03
CA LEU A 768 46.28 -53.61 -5.64
C LEU A 768 46.62 -54.59 -6.79
N ASP A 769 46.80 -54.12 -8.03
CA ASP A 769 47.18 -54.97 -9.19
C ASP A 769 48.67 -54.88 -9.57
N PHE A 770 49.54 -54.38 -8.69
CA PHE A 770 51.01 -54.41 -8.87
C PHE A 770 51.71 -55.27 -7.81
N VAL A 771 51.23 -56.50 -7.62
CA VAL A 771 52.04 -57.61 -7.10
C VAL A 771 51.63 -58.88 -7.86
N PHE A 772 52.29 -59.15 -8.98
CA PHE A 772 52.72 -60.47 -9.46
C PHE A 772 53.77 -60.33 -10.56
#